data_AF-A0A1H5TED7-F1
#
_entry.id   AF-A0A1H5TED7-F1
#
_cell.length_a   1.000
_cell.length_b   1.000
_cell.length_c   1.000
_cell.angle_alpha   90.00
_cell.angle_beta   90.00
_cell.angle_gamma   90.00
#
_symmetry.space_group_name_H-M   'P 1'
#
loop_
_entity.id
_entity.type
_entity.pdbx_description
1 polymer ?
#
loop_
_entity_poly.entity_id
_entity_poly.type
_entity_poly.pdbx_seq_one_letter_code
_entity_poly.pdbx_strand_id
1 'polypeptide(L)'
;MTTVKRSLRSSVLLRRTLFAVLLLSVAAAGCIPLYGTAAAVSGLPEAASAAYPQHPGPYRGIAVPPDSPKSGAADQDPFRPADGPRVPLLPQTSVGVSVNESVYGPHVRLPDGTLHPVAGVDQERKEDALTVYTSTYGMYTTPFDDRTIELIVTEGIIVDKIADGKKGTYLPKNGYVLSGTASTKALLQQLNVGDSLTAVNLAIPVLPAKYVRVADLIIPLDRVNGPRNQGEAVLFDSDYGASTRTNPWGMEVTIQNGRVTAVKGIVIDSGGKFIDNDSPIPKGGYVLSVQSASPYYADLLALAAPGLAVSMELNNYPMYFASKMAYDAFNPRTREDNPPGWDDTNNKPYPGHRGAEQLIVYDSSYGPTTGTNPWGGEAAVNADGKIIAVGGNNRPIPAGGFVLSGHGSKMAWLSRYAAIGATVKINRAEKQVLLIFTPQSYLDRARITAGNAEQALEESKRKFMDVPYEEIRKAIRQVNQLEEQAARHLEEKGVEGLTEVLAELDAKATRVHYMNVESRTVENRGIWIRPKEKSLEEVKRALDKIKAAHLNSVYLETFWNGYTIYPTKNKITAHNPMYGGFDVLQAYLDEGQKRGLEIHAWVENFFVGGPEPGPVVERKPEWSLLSRKGQNYQEDAASGFRYYFINPALDETHDFLLDVYKELLGKYDVAGLHLDYARYPGSGDFTNDFGYDAYTRDLFQKKYGTDPILLHPGDALWAKWVDMRVGFVDKFVFRLAREAKKWKPQVKLTAAVWPEYEIARGDVLQDSMNWVKHNLIDNVFPMSYKLDTSLVVEDARKTFETARDKSYVTIGVGSFIDLTKDAFIDQIIASHRLGISGSAVFEYESFFDQGYDKNTVLGVYRNEAVVPDRDPARSLAAVIAGQKRKVKELYLHFKGMDARKAGRYTDELEAIIKKLGGEKNPRLNPGHLKQVRKLLASLINEIFSDSRLNAEVKERMLYDLEGALKIAEITAAKSGKGGKYAAESDEGDENGGTRADEEVLFSDETVLNGVPGGNSASGETE
;
A
#
# COMPACT_ATOMS: atom_id res chain seq x y z
N MET A 1 50.70 -0.83 28.67
CA MET A 1 52.12 -0.90 29.09
C MET A 1 52.83 0.40 28.72
N THR A 2 53.92 0.69 29.42
CA THR A 2 54.90 1.78 29.19
C THR A 2 55.36 1.88 27.73
N THR A 3 55.29 3.07 27.09
CA THR A 3 56.41 4.03 26.87
C THR A 3 57.38 3.58 25.74
N VAL A 4 57.65 4.37 24.70
CA VAL A 4 58.73 5.41 24.64
C VAL A 4 58.54 6.36 23.43
N LYS A 5 58.56 7.69 23.68
CA LYS A 5 59.27 8.85 23.04
C LYS A 5 59.62 8.81 21.52
N ARG A 6 59.80 9.89 20.74
CA ARG A 6 59.74 11.40 20.78
C ARG A 6 60.00 11.88 19.31
N SER A 7 59.98 13.15 18.86
CA SER A 7 59.63 14.51 19.34
C SER A 7 59.44 15.41 18.09
N LEU A 8 58.44 16.29 17.96
CA LEU A 8 58.17 17.57 18.68
C LEU A 8 59.09 18.76 18.25
N ARG A 9 58.57 19.64 17.35
CA ARG A 9 58.82 21.10 17.16
C ARG A 9 58.52 21.53 15.70
N SER A 10 58.20 22.78 15.34
CA SER A 10 57.43 23.86 16.00
C SER A 10 57.24 25.03 15.01
N SER A 11 56.00 25.53 14.87
CA SER A 11 55.59 26.92 14.53
C SER A 11 56.51 27.88 13.75
N VAL A 12 55.96 28.54 12.72
CA VAL A 12 56.03 30.02 12.58
C VAL A 12 54.78 30.55 11.86
N LEU A 13 54.55 31.86 11.97
CA LEU A 13 53.26 32.55 11.89
C LEU A 13 53.02 33.30 10.56
N LEU A 14 51.73 33.44 10.19
CA LEU A 14 51.11 34.68 9.66
C LEU A 14 51.14 35.04 8.13
N ARG A 15 49.96 35.47 7.61
CA ARG A 15 49.70 36.35 6.41
C ARG A 15 50.00 35.79 5.00
N ARG A 16 49.29 36.20 3.91
CA ARG A 16 47.92 36.76 3.71
C ARG A 16 47.61 36.81 2.19
N THR A 17 46.41 36.42 1.74
CA THR A 17 45.84 36.72 0.38
C THR A 17 46.64 36.18 -0.83
N LEU A 18 46.20 36.18 -2.11
CA LEU A 18 45.08 36.82 -2.82
C LEU A 18 44.63 35.98 -4.07
N PHE A 19 43.32 35.97 -4.40
CA PHE A 19 42.68 35.70 -5.74
C PHE A 19 42.66 34.31 -6.44
N ALA A 20 41.72 34.18 -7.39
CA ALA A 20 41.46 33.05 -8.33
C ALA A 20 41.95 33.39 -9.77
N VAL A 21 41.70 32.60 -10.85
CA VAL A 21 40.50 32.70 -11.73
C VAL A 21 40.53 31.69 -12.94
N LEU A 22 39.34 31.22 -13.40
CA LEU A 22 38.96 30.54 -14.69
C LEU A 22 39.67 29.19 -15.10
N LEU A 23 39.04 28.14 -15.71
CA LEU A 23 38.26 27.91 -16.97
C LEU A 23 39.14 27.94 -18.27
N LEU A 24 38.91 27.21 -19.38
CA LEU A 24 37.77 26.39 -19.90
C LEU A 24 38.22 25.45 -21.09
N SER A 25 37.41 24.45 -21.48
CA SER A 25 37.23 23.87 -22.86
C SER A 25 38.36 23.06 -23.59
N VAL A 26 38.19 22.22 -24.64
CA VAL A 26 37.08 21.44 -25.32
C VAL A 26 37.67 20.44 -26.37
N ALA A 27 37.07 19.25 -26.59
CA ALA A 27 37.06 18.34 -27.80
C ALA A 27 38.38 17.92 -28.55
N ALA A 28 38.43 16.93 -29.47
CA ALA A 28 37.75 15.62 -29.66
C ALA A 28 38.42 14.80 -30.83
N ALA A 29 38.10 13.50 -30.97
CA ALA A 29 38.41 12.57 -32.09
C ALA A 29 39.91 12.24 -32.38
N GLY A 30 40.29 11.14 -33.06
CA GLY A 30 39.55 9.94 -33.55
C GLY A 30 40.42 9.06 -34.50
N CYS A 31 39.95 7.83 -34.85
CA CYS A 31 40.54 6.89 -35.84
C CYS A 31 41.92 6.24 -35.48
N ILE A 32 42.38 5.08 -36.00
CA ILE A 32 41.80 3.96 -36.80
C ILE A 32 42.66 2.66 -36.55
N PRO A 33 42.16 1.41 -36.76
CA PRO A 33 42.87 0.15 -36.42
C PRO A 33 43.46 -0.65 -37.60
N LEU A 34 44.42 -1.56 -37.31
CA LEU A 34 44.96 -2.74 -38.05
C LEU A 34 45.76 -3.58 -37.01
N TYR A 35 46.02 -4.91 -37.04
CA TYR A 35 45.76 -6.12 -37.86
C TYR A 35 45.37 -7.27 -36.86
N GLY A 36 45.12 -8.57 -37.18
CA GLY A 36 45.01 -9.35 -38.42
C GLY A 36 45.59 -10.79 -38.29
N THR A 37 45.01 -11.77 -39.03
CA THR A 37 45.40 -13.20 -39.21
C THR A 37 44.94 -14.26 -38.18
N ALA A 38 44.65 -15.54 -38.50
CA ALA A 38 44.18 -16.20 -39.76
C ALA A 38 43.78 -17.70 -39.53
N ALA A 39 42.89 -18.24 -40.39
CA ALA A 39 42.44 -19.66 -40.54
C ALA A 39 41.67 -20.28 -39.33
N ALA A 40 40.49 -20.96 -39.43
CA ALA A 40 39.78 -21.74 -40.47
C ALA A 40 40.38 -23.17 -40.68
N VAL A 41 39.64 -24.25 -40.97
CA VAL A 41 38.30 -24.57 -41.55
C VAL A 41 37.75 -25.82 -40.79
N SER A 42 36.47 -26.22 -40.66
CA SER A 42 35.12 -25.99 -41.28
C SER A 42 34.00 -26.00 -40.19
N GLY A 43 32.69 -25.92 -40.45
CA GLY A 43 31.90 -25.76 -41.69
C GLY A 43 30.46 -25.24 -41.44
N LEU A 44 29.73 -24.96 -42.52
CA LEU A 44 28.41 -24.28 -42.60
C LEU A 44 27.55 -24.97 -43.69
N PRO A 45 26.24 -24.67 -43.92
CA PRO A 45 25.46 -23.44 -43.65
C PRO A 45 24.10 -23.72 -42.92
N GLU A 46 23.07 -22.86 -42.78
CA GLU A 46 22.65 -21.55 -43.34
C GLU A 46 22.18 -20.62 -42.19
N ALA A 47 22.63 -19.37 -42.06
CA ALA A 47 22.23 -18.13 -42.76
C ALA A 47 20.98 -17.39 -42.19
N ALA A 48 21.24 -16.43 -41.29
CA ALA A 48 20.38 -15.26 -41.03
C ALA A 48 21.27 -14.09 -40.57
N SER A 49 20.96 -12.85 -40.98
CA SER A 49 21.83 -11.67 -40.77
C SER A 49 21.60 -10.96 -39.45
N ALA A 50 22.67 -10.39 -38.87
CA ALA A 50 22.61 -9.61 -37.64
C ALA A 50 21.86 -8.27 -37.79
N ALA A 51 21.27 -7.81 -36.69
CA ALA A 51 20.72 -6.46 -36.50
C ALA A 51 21.27 -5.85 -35.19
N TYR A 52 21.05 -4.53 -35.02
CA TYR A 52 21.67 -3.70 -33.98
C TYR A 52 21.29 -4.10 -32.54
N PRO A 53 22.15 -3.79 -31.54
CA PRO A 53 21.87 -4.12 -30.14
C PRO A 53 20.62 -3.39 -29.63
N GLN A 54 19.70 -4.14 -29.05
CA GLN A 54 18.51 -3.57 -28.40
C GLN A 54 18.88 -2.87 -27.10
N HIS A 55 18.20 -1.77 -26.80
CA HIS A 55 18.18 -1.19 -25.46
C HIS A 55 17.58 -2.19 -24.45
N PRO A 56 17.97 -2.15 -23.16
CA PRO A 56 17.33 -2.96 -22.14
C PRO A 56 15.83 -2.63 -22.08
N GLY A 57 15.00 -3.64 -22.30
CA GLY A 57 13.55 -3.47 -22.38
C GLY A 57 12.93 -2.96 -21.07
N PRO A 58 11.75 -2.33 -21.12
CA PRO A 58 11.05 -1.89 -19.92
C PRO A 58 10.72 -3.07 -19.01
N TYR A 59 10.82 -2.85 -17.69
CA TYR A 59 10.40 -3.83 -16.70
C TYR A 59 8.94 -4.21 -16.93
N ARG A 60 8.65 -5.51 -17.04
CA ARG A 60 7.28 -6.04 -16.90
C ARG A 60 6.85 -5.99 -15.43
N GLY A 61 6.55 -4.80 -14.94
CA GLY A 61 5.59 -4.65 -13.85
C GLY A 61 4.25 -5.23 -14.31
N ILE A 62 3.50 -5.84 -13.38
CA ILE A 62 2.16 -6.37 -13.70
C ILE A 62 1.25 -5.16 -13.94
N ALA A 63 0.91 -4.92 -15.20
CA ALA A 63 -0.02 -3.87 -15.61
C ALA A 63 -1.46 -4.28 -15.27
N VAL A 64 -1.83 -4.17 -13.99
CA VAL A 64 -3.22 -4.23 -13.55
C VAL A 64 -3.89 -2.91 -14.00
N PRO A 65 -4.97 -2.94 -14.81
CA PRO A 65 -5.76 -1.74 -15.05
C PRO A 65 -6.30 -1.23 -13.70
N PRO A 66 -6.08 0.04 -13.32
CA PRO A 66 -6.23 0.50 -11.92
C PRO A 66 -7.66 0.46 -11.34
N ASP A 67 -8.63 -0.03 -12.10
CA ASP A 67 -10.02 0.44 -12.04
C ASP A 67 -11.06 -0.69 -11.90
N SER A 68 -10.66 -1.94 -11.63
CA SER A 68 -11.60 -3.08 -11.52
C SER A 68 -12.24 -3.17 -10.12
N PRO A 69 -13.55 -2.90 -9.96
CA PRO A 69 -14.17 -2.83 -8.64
C PRO A 69 -14.80 -4.18 -8.27
N LYS A 70 -13.97 -5.15 -7.86
CA LYS A 70 -14.39 -6.38 -7.17
C LYS A 70 -13.24 -7.09 -6.44
N SER A 71 -13.54 -7.54 -5.22
CA SER A 71 -12.84 -8.66 -4.59
C SER A 71 -13.11 -9.94 -5.38
N GLY A 72 -12.09 -10.48 -6.04
CA GLY A 72 -12.21 -11.74 -6.79
C GLY A 72 -10.93 -12.13 -7.53
N ALA A 73 -10.26 -13.17 -7.04
CA ALA A 73 -9.19 -13.90 -7.72
C ALA A 73 -8.01 -13.05 -8.25
N ALA A 74 -7.24 -12.44 -7.35
CA ALA A 74 -5.87 -11.99 -7.64
C ALA A 74 -4.97 -13.22 -7.87
N ASP A 75 -4.90 -13.71 -9.11
CA ASP A 75 -4.30 -15.01 -9.39
C ASP A 75 -3.80 -15.14 -10.84
N GLN A 76 -2.47 -15.13 -11.02
CA GLN A 76 -1.63 -15.67 -12.13
C GLN A 76 -0.27 -14.95 -12.12
N ASP A 77 0.69 -15.49 -11.38
CA ASP A 77 2.10 -15.06 -11.42
C ASP A 77 2.74 -15.39 -12.79
N PRO A 78 3.35 -14.43 -13.51
CA PRO A 78 3.98 -14.67 -14.81
C PRO A 78 5.22 -15.58 -14.78
N PHE A 79 5.76 -15.94 -13.60
CA PHE A 79 6.88 -16.89 -13.46
C PHE A 79 6.46 -18.35 -13.21
N ARG A 80 5.16 -18.64 -13.24
CA ARG A 80 4.58 -19.92 -12.86
C ARG A 80 4.91 -21.06 -13.87
N PRO A 81 5.55 -22.16 -13.43
CA PRO A 81 5.63 -23.39 -14.22
C PRO A 81 4.24 -24.00 -14.41
N ALA A 82 3.99 -24.57 -15.59
CA ALA A 82 2.86 -25.48 -15.79
C ALA A 82 3.05 -26.77 -14.97
N ASP A 83 1.94 -27.49 -14.76
CA ASP A 83 1.89 -28.85 -14.18
C ASP A 83 2.43 -29.01 -12.75
N GLY A 84 1.75 -28.35 -11.80
CA GLY A 84 1.78 -28.70 -10.38
C GLY A 84 0.38 -28.60 -9.76
N PRO A 85 -0.14 -29.64 -9.07
CA PRO A 85 -1.47 -29.58 -8.48
C PRO A 85 -1.51 -28.58 -7.33
N ARG A 86 -2.43 -27.61 -7.41
CA ARG A 86 -2.73 -26.70 -6.30
C ARG A 86 -3.40 -27.47 -5.17
N VAL A 87 -2.61 -27.78 -4.15
CA VAL A 87 -3.12 -28.02 -2.80
C VAL A 87 -2.87 -26.73 -2.02
N PRO A 88 -3.89 -25.91 -1.73
CA PRO A 88 -3.82 -24.99 -0.61
C PRO A 88 -3.45 -25.83 0.61
N LEU A 89 -2.39 -25.47 1.34
CA LEU A 89 -1.97 -26.21 2.53
C LEU A 89 -2.99 -25.97 3.65
N LEU A 90 -4.07 -26.74 3.59
CA LEU A 90 -5.16 -26.78 4.56
C LEU A 90 -4.58 -26.83 5.98
N PRO A 91 -5.19 -26.15 6.96
CA PRO A 91 -4.97 -26.51 8.35
C PRO A 91 -5.50 -27.93 8.55
N GLN A 92 -4.61 -28.92 8.46
CA GLN A 92 -4.96 -30.32 8.67
C GLN A 92 -5.53 -30.45 10.08
N THR A 93 -6.75 -30.99 10.19
CA THR A 93 -7.43 -31.20 11.48
C THR A 93 -6.76 -32.29 12.34
N SER A 94 -5.77 -32.98 11.78
CA SER A 94 -4.81 -33.81 12.50
C SER A 94 -3.42 -33.70 11.86
N VAL A 95 -2.35 -33.72 12.67
CA VAL A 95 -1.00 -33.94 12.11
C VAL A 95 -0.96 -35.37 11.55
N GLY A 96 -0.50 -35.51 10.31
CA GLY A 96 -0.57 -36.78 9.56
C GLY A 96 -0.04 -37.99 10.32
N VAL A 97 -0.89 -39.01 10.45
CA VAL A 97 -0.55 -40.29 11.10
C VAL A 97 0.57 -40.97 10.32
N SER A 98 1.75 -41.12 10.93
CA SER A 98 2.77 -42.00 10.37
C SER A 98 2.34 -43.44 10.62
N VAL A 99 1.65 -44.03 9.64
CA VAL A 99 1.27 -45.45 9.68
C VAL A 99 2.52 -46.30 9.49
N ASN A 100 2.72 -47.28 10.37
CA ASN A 100 3.71 -48.33 10.19
C ASN A 100 3.08 -49.69 10.49
N GLU A 101 2.78 -50.44 9.44
CA GLU A 101 2.14 -51.76 9.50
C GLU A 101 3.02 -52.83 10.19
N SER A 102 4.34 -52.61 10.27
CA SER A 102 5.27 -53.55 10.94
C SER A 102 5.25 -53.48 12.47
N VAL A 103 4.50 -52.55 13.07
CA VAL A 103 4.44 -52.33 14.53
C VAL A 103 3.00 -52.13 14.98
N TYR A 104 2.56 -52.88 16.00
CA TYR A 104 1.16 -52.85 16.46
C TYR A 104 0.93 -51.80 17.55
N GLY A 105 -0.11 -50.97 17.39
CA GLY A 105 -0.51 -49.96 18.38
C GLY A 105 0.29 -48.65 18.34
N PRO A 106 -0.12 -47.64 19.15
CA PRO A 106 0.46 -46.30 19.11
C PRO A 106 1.89 -46.30 19.66
N HIS A 107 2.79 -45.58 18.97
CA HIS A 107 4.21 -45.46 19.29
C HIS A 107 4.68 -44.01 19.12
N VAL A 108 5.77 -43.65 19.77
CA VAL A 108 6.55 -42.44 19.43
C VAL A 108 7.90 -42.86 18.85
N ARG A 109 8.30 -42.23 17.75
CA ARG A 109 9.66 -42.33 17.19
C ARG A 109 10.53 -41.21 17.76
N LEU A 110 11.68 -41.58 18.30
CA LEU A 110 12.70 -40.66 18.82
C LEU A 110 13.64 -40.14 17.70
N PRO A 111 14.49 -39.11 17.94
CA PRO A 111 15.37 -38.55 16.92
C PRO A 111 16.36 -39.55 16.30
N ASP A 112 16.75 -40.59 17.04
CA ASP A 112 17.65 -41.66 16.59
C ASP A 112 16.94 -42.72 15.72
N GLY A 113 15.62 -42.58 15.52
CA GLY A 113 14.78 -43.50 14.77
C GLY A 113 14.18 -44.64 15.60
N THR A 114 14.54 -44.79 16.88
CA THR A 114 13.95 -45.82 17.76
C THR A 114 12.46 -45.62 17.98
N LEU A 115 11.72 -46.71 18.15
CA LEU A 115 10.27 -46.71 18.37
C LEU A 115 9.97 -47.20 19.80
N HIS A 116 9.26 -46.38 20.57
CA HIS A 116 8.84 -46.71 21.93
C HIS A 116 7.31 -46.79 22.01
N PRO A 117 6.74 -47.84 22.65
CA PRO A 117 5.30 -48.03 22.75
C PRO A 117 4.65 -47.00 23.68
N VAL A 118 3.46 -46.53 23.30
CA VAL A 118 2.60 -45.68 24.12
C VAL A 118 1.55 -46.55 24.80
N ALA A 119 1.57 -46.62 26.14
CA ALA A 119 0.70 -47.51 26.91
C ALA A 119 -0.71 -46.94 27.16
N GLY A 120 -0.96 -45.68 26.78
CA GLY A 120 -2.26 -45.01 26.90
C GLY A 120 -2.27 -43.69 26.14
N VAL A 121 -3.42 -43.34 25.58
CA VAL A 121 -3.71 -42.05 24.94
C VAL A 121 -4.93 -41.45 25.63
N ASP A 122 -4.82 -40.21 26.09
CA ASP A 122 -5.87 -39.50 26.85
C ASP A 122 -6.40 -40.33 28.05
N GLN A 123 -5.49 -41.00 28.76
CA GLN A 123 -5.74 -41.97 29.84
C GLN A 123 -4.83 -41.70 31.06
N GLU A 124 -5.13 -42.30 32.21
CA GLU A 124 -4.26 -42.20 33.39
C GLU A 124 -2.85 -42.76 33.12
N ARG A 125 -1.83 -42.15 33.74
CA ARG A 125 -0.42 -42.57 33.59
C ARG A 125 -0.23 -43.98 34.15
N LYS A 126 0.52 -44.80 33.43
CA LYS A 126 1.00 -46.11 33.90
C LYS A 126 2.45 -45.99 34.35
N GLU A 127 2.84 -46.72 35.39
CA GLU A 127 4.23 -46.77 35.85
C GLU A 127 5.13 -47.47 34.81
N ASP A 128 6.39 -47.03 34.73
CA ASP A 128 7.41 -47.50 33.77
C ASP A 128 6.96 -47.44 32.29
N ALA A 129 6.08 -46.50 31.95
CA ALA A 129 5.48 -46.43 30.62
C ALA A 129 5.32 -44.99 30.07
N LEU A 130 5.31 -44.87 28.75
CA LEU A 130 4.96 -43.65 28.04
C LEU A 130 3.44 -43.51 27.91
N THR A 131 2.92 -42.30 28.15
CA THR A 131 1.50 -41.93 27.97
C THR A 131 1.44 -40.65 27.13
N VAL A 132 0.52 -40.58 26.16
CA VAL A 132 0.31 -39.36 25.36
C VAL A 132 -1.00 -38.69 25.77
N TYR A 133 -0.96 -37.38 25.93
CA TYR A 133 -2.12 -36.54 26.16
C TYR A 133 -2.28 -35.53 25.03
N THR A 134 -3.49 -35.37 24.51
CA THR A 134 -3.81 -34.48 23.39
C THR A 134 -4.84 -33.43 23.81
N SER A 135 -5.20 -32.54 22.88
CA SER A 135 -6.17 -31.48 23.12
C SER A 135 -7.59 -31.95 23.46
N THR A 136 -7.91 -33.26 23.31
CA THR A 136 -9.18 -33.89 23.71
C THR A 136 -9.23 -34.38 25.16
N TYR A 137 -8.10 -34.55 25.86
CA TYR A 137 -8.10 -34.92 27.29
C TYR A 137 -8.61 -33.76 28.17
N GLY A 138 -8.30 -32.51 27.81
CA GLY A 138 -8.70 -31.32 28.55
C GLY A 138 -7.86 -30.08 28.24
N MET A 139 -7.59 -29.27 29.27
CA MET A 139 -6.67 -28.14 29.20
C MET A 139 -5.27 -28.48 29.76
N TYR A 140 -5.21 -29.37 30.76
CA TYR A 140 -3.97 -29.83 31.39
C TYR A 140 -3.96 -31.36 31.54
N THR A 141 -2.78 -31.96 31.64
CA THR A 141 -2.62 -33.30 32.23
C THR A 141 -2.94 -33.25 33.74
N THR A 142 -3.19 -34.39 34.38
CA THR A 142 -3.34 -34.41 35.85
C THR A 142 -2.00 -34.09 36.53
N PRO A 143 -1.98 -33.51 37.75
CA PRO A 143 -0.74 -33.26 38.48
C PRO A 143 0.14 -34.51 38.66
N PHE A 144 1.46 -34.31 38.72
CA PHE A 144 2.47 -35.36 38.85
C PHE A 144 3.62 -34.99 39.78
N ASP A 145 4.40 -36.00 40.18
CA ASP A 145 5.51 -35.93 41.12
C ASP A 145 6.89 -35.91 40.43
N ASP A 146 7.96 -35.93 41.21
CA ASP A 146 9.33 -35.97 40.70
C ASP A 146 9.74 -37.33 40.10
N ARG A 147 8.89 -38.36 40.12
CA ARG A 147 9.10 -39.62 39.36
C ARG A 147 8.76 -39.47 37.88
N THR A 148 8.14 -38.36 37.48
CA THR A 148 7.62 -38.12 36.13
C THR A 148 8.38 -36.98 35.43
N ILE A 149 8.36 -36.96 34.10
CA ILE A 149 8.67 -35.78 33.27
C ILE A 149 7.72 -35.76 32.08
N GLU A 150 7.32 -34.57 31.64
CA GLU A 150 6.44 -34.39 30.49
C GLU A 150 7.09 -33.47 29.44
N LEU A 151 6.94 -33.81 28.15
CA LEU A 151 7.46 -33.05 27.02
C LEU A 151 6.28 -32.45 26.25
N ILE A 152 6.29 -31.14 26.03
CA ILE A 152 5.31 -30.50 25.13
C ILE A 152 5.84 -30.61 23.70
N VAL A 153 5.01 -31.13 22.78
CA VAL A 153 5.38 -31.38 21.38
C VAL A 153 4.36 -30.71 20.44
N THR A 154 4.85 -29.88 19.53
CA THR A 154 4.04 -29.21 18.48
C THR A 154 4.73 -29.35 17.14
N GLU A 155 4.01 -29.59 16.04
CA GLU A 155 4.58 -29.81 14.69
C GLU A 155 5.70 -30.89 14.67
N GLY A 156 5.60 -31.89 15.56
CA GLY A 156 6.62 -32.95 15.72
C GLY A 156 7.95 -32.48 16.32
N ILE A 157 7.98 -31.35 17.03
CA ILE A 157 9.18 -30.78 17.68
C ILE A 157 8.91 -30.63 19.18
N ILE A 158 9.85 -31.04 20.03
CA ILE A 158 9.80 -30.77 21.49
C ILE A 158 10.05 -29.28 21.73
N VAL A 159 9.07 -28.60 22.33
CA VAL A 159 9.11 -27.16 22.58
C VAL A 159 9.31 -26.80 24.06
N ASP A 160 9.00 -27.71 24.98
CA ASP A 160 9.16 -27.51 26.42
C ASP A 160 9.39 -28.84 27.16
N LYS A 161 9.94 -28.77 28.38
CA LYS A 161 10.22 -29.92 29.26
C LYS A 161 9.76 -29.63 30.69
N ILE A 162 8.63 -30.18 31.08
CA ILE A 162 8.01 -29.93 32.39
C ILE A 162 8.44 -31.00 33.40
N ALA A 163 9.10 -30.56 34.47
CA ALA A 163 9.54 -31.41 35.59
C ALA A 163 8.93 -31.01 36.95
N ASP A 164 8.20 -29.88 37.02
CA ASP A 164 7.38 -29.52 38.17
C ASP A 164 5.91 -29.78 37.85
N GLY A 165 5.41 -30.93 38.28
CA GLY A 165 4.08 -31.43 37.92
C GLY A 165 2.92 -30.93 38.77
N LYS A 166 3.12 -29.98 39.70
CA LYS A 166 2.10 -29.59 40.70
C LYS A 166 0.75 -29.13 40.12
N LYS A 167 0.72 -28.67 38.86
CA LYS A 167 -0.48 -28.20 38.14
C LYS A 167 -0.83 -29.07 36.93
N GLY A 168 -0.05 -30.12 36.66
CA GLY A 168 -0.01 -30.78 35.35
C GLY A 168 0.64 -29.91 34.27
N THR A 169 0.68 -30.44 33.05
CA THR A 169 1.24 -29.77 31.85
C THR A 169 0.11 -29.31 30.93
N TYR A 170 0.23 -28.11 30.36
CA TYR A 170 -0.75 -27.60 29.39
C TYR A 170 -0.80 -28.44 28.11
N LEU A 171 -2.01 -28.64 27.59
CA LEU A 171 -2.29 -29.42 26.38
C LEU A 171 -2.44 -28.52 25.15
N PRO A 172 -1.40 -28.38 24.30
CA PRO A 172 -1.43 -27.48 23.16
C PRO A 172 -2.49 -27.92 22.14
N LYS A 173 -3.24 -26.96 21.59
CA LYS A 173 -4.32 -27.22 20.61
C LYS A 173 -3.81 -27.57 19.20
N ASN A 174 -2.49 -27.54 19.00
CA ASN A 174 -1.73 -27.85 17.79
C ASN A 174 -0.64 -28.92 18.06
N GLY A 175 -0.86 -29.81 19.03
CA GLY A 175 0.16 -30.75 19.47
C GLY A 175 -0.30 -31.74 20.53
N TYR A 176 0.67 -32.27 21.28
CA TYR A 176 0.46 -33.23 22.36
C TYR A 176 1.50 -33.08 23.46
N VAL A 177 1.25 -33.73 24.59
CA VAL A 177 2.19 -33.91 25.70
C VAL A 177 2.58 -35.38 25.77
N LEU A 178 3.88 -35.66 25.81
CA LEU A 178 4.43 -37.00 26.04
C LEU A 178 4.91 -37.11 27.49
N SER A 179 4.22 -37.94 28.27
CA SER A 179 4.54 -38.23 29.68
C SER A 179 5.38 -39.49 29.81
N GLY A 180 6.43 -39.45 30.62
CA GLY A 180 7.25 -40.61 30.98
C GLY A 180 7.44 -40.70 32.49
N THR A 181 7.03 -41.84 33.07
CA THR A 181 7.13 -42.16 34.50
C THR A 181 8.31 -43.09 34.79
N ALA A 182 8.87 -43.00 36.01
CA ALA A 182 9.86 -43.91 36.57
C ALA A 182 11.03 -44.19 35.61
N SER A 183 11.24 -45.43 35.13
CA SER A 183 12.33 -45.74 34.19
C SER A 183 12.26 -44.97 32.87
N THR A 184 11.05 -44.69 32.35
CA THR A 184 10.87 -43.92 31.12
C THR A 184 11.13 -42.41 31.29
N LYS A 185 11.17 -41.91 32.54
CA LYS A 185 11.64 -40.54 32.82
C LYS A 185 13.08 -40.34 32.31
N ALA A 186 13.96 -41.33 32.54
CA ALA A 186 15.36 -41.25 32.14
C ALA A 186 15.55 -41.22 30.62
N LEU A 187 14.63 -41.79 29.85
CA LEU A 187 14.58 -41.70 28.39
C LEU A 187 14.24 -40.27 27.94
N LEU A 188 13.12 -39.71 28.43
CA LEU A 188 12.67 -38.36 28.07
C LEU A 188 13.59 -37.25 28.61
N GLN A 189 14.37 -37.53 29.66
CA GLN A 189 15.39 -36.61 30.16
C GLN A 189 16.53 -36.37 29.16
N GLN A 190 16.87 -37.33 28.29
CA GLN A 190 17.96 -37.21 27.31
C GLN A 190 17.61 -36.35 26.09
N LEU A 191 16.31 -36.20 25.78
CA LEU A 191 15.80 -35.43 24.64
C LEU A 191 15.86 -33.91 24.91
N ASN A 192 16.02 -33.08 23.87
CA ASN A 192 16.28 -31.65 23.99
C ASN A 192 15.15 -30.79 23.41
N VAL A 193 15.03 -29.54 23.87
CA VAL A 193 14.09 -28.57 23.25
C VAL A 193 14.61 -28.19 21.86
N GLY A 194 13.89 -28.65 20.83
CA GLY A 194 14.29 -28.62 19.43
C GLY A 194 14.45 -29.99 18.78
N ASP A 195 14.47 -31.07 19.56
CA ASP A 195 14.52 -32.44 19.04
C ASP A 195 13.17 -32.82 18.41
N SER A 196 13.21 -33.70 17.40
CA SER A 196 12.03 -34.08 16.62
C SER A 196 11.46 -35.43 17.06
N LEU A 197 10.14 -35.50 17.23
CA LEU A 197 9.37 -36.67 17.64
C LEU A 197 8.22 -36.95 16.66
N THR A 198 8.14 -38.16 16.13
CA THR A 198 7.03 -38.59 15.24
C THR A 198 6.03 -39.44 16.01
N ALA A 199 4.75 -39.06 15.98
CA ALA A 199 3.66 -39.93 16.41
C ALA A 199 3.42 -41.01 15.33
N VAL A 200 3.46 -42.29 15.72
CA VAL A 200 3.35 -43.46 14.84
C VAL A 200 2.12 -44.26 15.24
N ASN A 201 1.27 -44.62 14.26
CA ASN A 201 -0.03 -45.26 14.49
C ASN A 201 -0.93 -44.51 15.50
N LEU A 202 -0.80 -43.17 15.53
CA LEU A 202 -1.48 -42.26 16.46
C LEU A 202 -1.85 -40.96 15.75
N ALA A 203 -3.10 -40.54 15.86
CA ALA A 203 -3.58 -39.25 15.34
C ALA A 203 -3.51 -38.18 16.42
N ILE A 204 -2.94 -37.02 16.09
CA ILE A 204 -2.86 -35.85 16.97
C ILE A 204 -3.87 -34.80 16.48
N PRO A 205 -4.95 -34.50 17.23
CA PRO A 205 -5.96 -33.51 16.82
C PRO A 205 -5.41 -32.08 16.87
N VAL A 206 -5.64 -31.33 15.78
CA VAL A 206 -5.20 -29.93 15.61
C VAL A 206 -6.42 -29.04 15.41
N LEU A 207 -6.55 -28.02 16.26
CA LEU A 207 -7.59 -27.00 16.16
C LEU A 207 -7.04 -25.73 15.48
N PRO A 208 -7.76 -25.12 14.51
CA PRO A 208 -7.36 -23.86 13.90
C PRO A 208 -7.26 -22.71 14.92
N ALA A 209 -6.54 -21.64 14.57
CA ALA A 209 -6.44 -20.43 15.41
C ALA A 209 -7.78 -19.67 15.55
N LYS A 210 -8.68 -19.82 14.57
CA LYS A 210 -10.08 -19.38 14.62
C LYS A 210 -10.95 -20.43 13.94
N TYR A 211 -12.06 -20.84 14.56
CA TYR A 211 -12.99 -21.79 13.98
C TYR A 211 -14.41 -21.65 14.54
N VAL A 212 -15.39 -22.11 13.76
CA VAL A 212 -16.75 -22.42 14.23
C VAL A 212 -16.90 -23.93 14.30
N ARG A 213 -17.49 -24.43 15.40
CA ARG A 213 -17.84 -25.84 15.58
C ARG A 213 -19.35 -26.01 15.46
N VAL A 214 -19.77 -26.84 14.51
CA VAL A 214 -21.18 -27.19 14.25
C VAL A 214 -21.33 -28.69 14.48
N ALA A 215 -21.92 -29.07 15.61
CA ALA A 215 -21.79 -30.42 16.19
C ALA A 215 -20.30 -30.83 16.30
N ASP A 216 -19.86 -31.87 15.58
CA ASP A 216 -18.46 -32.30 15.56
C ASP A 216 -17.64 -31.70 14.42
N LEU A 217 -18.28 -31.06 13.44
CA LEU A 217 -17.60 -30.42 12.31
C LEU A 217 -16.90 -29.13 12.77
N ILE A 218 -15.57 -29.09 12.63
CA ILE A 218 -14.73 -27.92 12.88
C ILE A 218 -14.46 -27.23 11.55
N ILE A 219 -14.92 -25.99 11.42
CA ILE A 219 -14.76 -25.14 10.24
C ILE A 219 -13.77 -24.02 10.60
N PRO A 220 -12.53 -24.04 10.08
CA PRO A 220 -11.60 -22.91 10.20
C PRO A 220 -12.24 -21.62 9.68
N LEU A 221 -11.85 -20.48 10.23
CA LEU A 221 -12.23 -19.16 9.71
C LEU A 221 -11.01 -18.49 9.06
N ASP A 222 -11.12 -18.18 7.77
CA ASP A 222 -10.10 -17.44 7.03
C ASP A 222 -10.04 -15.97 7.49
N ARG A 223 -11.20 -15.40 7.84
CA ARG A 223 -11.35 -14.03 8.36
C ARG A 223 -12.63 -13.87 9.20
N VAL A 224 -12.64 -12.83 10.04
CA VAL A 224 -13.83 -12.31 10.72
C VAL A 224 -14.08 -10.91 10.17
N ASN A 225 -15.25 -10.71 9.56
CA ASN A 225 -15.63 -9.58 8.72
C ASN A 225 -14.78 -9.44 7.43
N GLY A 226 -15.37 -8.85 6.38
CA GLY A 226 -14.76 -8.67 5.06
C GLY A 226 -15.30 -9.62 3.97
N PRO A 227 -14.86 -9.49 2.71
CA PRO A 227 -15.37 -10.28 1.58
C PRO A 227 -14.95 -11.76 1.67
N ARG A 228 -15.86 -12.67 1.26
CA ARG A 228 -15.63 -14.12 1.17
C ARG A 228 -15.13 -14.50 -0.23
N ASN A 229 -13.87 -14.92 -0.34
CA ASN A 229 -13.29 -15.40 -1.60
C ASN A 229 -13.59 -16.90 -1.86
N GLN A 230 -13.17 -17.41 -3.02
CA GLN A 230 -13.34 -18.83 -3.38
C GLN A 230 -12.64 -19.75 -2.37
N GLY A 231 -13.36 -20.78 -1.91
CA GLY A 231 -12.88 -21.73 -0.89
C GLY A 231 -13.02 -21.27 0.57
N GLU A 232 -13.19 -19.96 0.83
CA GLU A 232 -13.15 -19.39 2.18
C GLU A 232 -14.40 -19.67 3.04
N ALA A 233 -14.19 -19.67 4.35
CA ALA A 233 -15.21 -19.53 5.39
C ALA A 233 -14.99 -18.22 6.18
N VAL A 234 -16.01 -17.36 6.17
CA VAL A 234 -16.00 -16.03 6.82
C VAL A 234 -17.05 -15.98 7.92
N LEU A 235 -16.69 -15.44 9.09
CA LEU A 235 -17.68 -15.09 10.11
C LEU A 235 -17.96 -13.60 10.07
N PHE A 236 -19.23 -13.21 9.95
CA PHE A 236 -19.68 -11.83 10.03
C PHE A 236 -20.30 -11.53 11.40
N ASP A 237 -19.99 -10.36 11.95
CA ASP A 237 -20.61 -9.79 13.16
C ASP A 237 -21.16 -8.37 12.91
N SER A 238 -21.77 -7.78 13.95
CA SER A 238 -22.47 -6.49 13.84
C SER A 238 -21.59 -5.29 13.47
N ASP A 239 -20.25 -5.40 13.54
CA ASP A 239 -19.35 -4.32 13.18
C ASP A 239 -19.11 -4.24 11.67
N TYR A 240 -19.45 -5.30 10.91
CA TYR A 240 -19.41 -5.28 9.44
C TYR A 240 -20.49 -4.38 8.84
N GLY A 241 -21.72 -4.52 9.33
CA GLY A 241 -22.89 -3.82 8.80
C GLY A 241 -24.21 -4.50 9.16
N ALA A 242 -25.28 -4.14 8.44
CA ALA A 242 -26.61 -4.72 8.64
C ALA A 242 -26.78 -6.11 8.02
N SER A 243 -25.92 -6.46 7.05
CA SER A 243 -25.98 -7.74 6.33
C SER A 243 -24.60 -8.12 5.77
N THR A 244 -24.45 -9.39 5.35
CA THR A 244 -23.17 -9.98 4.90
C THR A 244 -22.72 -9.52 3.52
N ARG A 245 -23.62 -9.00 2.69
CA ARG A 245 -23.36 -8.50 1.32
C ARG A 245 -22.73 -9.53 0.38
N THR A 246 -22.95 -10.83 0.62
CA THR A 246 -22.32 -11.92 -0.15
C THR A 246 -23.09 -12.35 -1.40
N ASN A 247 -22.33 -12.81 -2.39
CA ASN A 247 -22.82 -13.39 -3.65
C ASN A 247 -23.47 -14.78 -3.44
N PRO A 248 -24.10 -15.38 -4.47
CA PRO A 248 -24.85 -16.64 -4.34
C PRO A 248 -23.99 -17.88 -4.07
N TRP A 249 -22.66 -17.79 -4.25
CA TRP A 249 -21.78 -18.95 -4.43
C TRP A 249 -21.31 -19.58 -3.11
N GLY A 250 -22.25 -20.08 -2.32
CA GLY A 250 -21.97 -20.76 -1.06
C GLY A 250 -23.22 -20.97 -0.22
N MET A 251 -23.06 -20.89 1.10
CA MET A 251 -24.17 -20.83 2.04
C MET A 251 -23.88 -19.85 3.17
N GLU A 252 -24.93 -19.46 3.90
CA GLU A 252 -24.86 -18.70 5.13
C GLU A 252 -25.68 -19.32 6.25
N VAL A 253 -25.12 -19.34 7.46
CA VAL A 253 -25.69 -19.91 8.68
C VAL A 253 -25.75 -18.79 9.71
N THR A 254 -26.95 -18.27 9.99
CA THR A 254 -27.17 -17.24 10.99
C THR A 254 -27.14 -17.86 12.38
N ILE A 255 -26.36 -17.28 13.30
CA ILE A 255 -26.09 -17.81 14.64
C ILE A 255 -26.48 -16.76 15.67
N GLN A 256 -27.29 -17.13 16.65
CA GLN A 256 -27.63 -16.27 17.78
C GLN A 256 -27.72 -17.10 19.07
N ASN A 257 -27.20 -16.56 20.18
CA ASN A 257 -27.17 -17.25 21.49
C ASN A 257 -26.59 -18.68 21.44
N GLY A 258 -25.54 -18.90 20.63
CA GLY A 258 -24.89 -20.20 20.46
C GLY A 258 -25.72 -21.25 19.69
N ARG A 259 -26.69 -20.83 18.89
CA ARG A 259 -27.51 -21.72 18.05
C ARG A 259 -27.74 -21.17 16.64
N VAL A 260 -27.91 -22.07 15.68
CA VAL A 260 -28.39 -21.73 14.34
C VAL A 260 -29.83 -21.19 14.43
N THR A 261 -30.12 -20.07 13.81
CA THR A 261 -31.48 -19.49 13.70
C THR A 261 -32.01 -19.51 12.28
N ALA A 262 -31.15 -19.38 11.27
CA ALA A 262 -31.50 -19.47 9.85
C ALA A 262 -30.34 -20.07 9.03
N VAL A 263 -30.66 -20.67 7.89
CA VAL A 263 -29.71 -21.22 6.93
C VAL A 263 -30.15 -20.83 5.52
N LYS A 264 -29.22 -20.34 4.70
CA LYS A 264 -29.45 -19.86 3.33
C LYS A 264 -28.39 -20.46 2.41
N GLY A 265 -28.75 -21.53 1.67
CA GLY A 265 -27.89 -22.12 0.64
C GLY A 265 -28.00 -21.39 -0.70
N ILE A 266 -27.35 -21.92 -1.74
CA ILE A 266 -27.50 -21.45 -3.12
C ILE A 266 -28.97 -21.61 -3.56
N VAL A 267 -29.63 -20.51 -3.94
CA VAL A 267 -30.99 -20.51 -4.48
C VAL A 267 -31.00 -19.91 -5.89
N ILE A 268 -31.82 -20.51 -6.76
CA ILE A 268 -32.12 -20.00 -8.11
C ILE A 268 -33.61 -19.62 -8.12
N ASP A 269 -33.94 -18.44 -8.66
CA ASP A 269 -35.32 -17.98 -8.80
C ASP A 269 -36.05 -18.64 -9.99
N SER A 270 -37.36 -18.36 -10.12
CA SER A 270 -38.18 -18.90 -11.20
C SER A 270 -37.83 -18.36 -12.59
N GLY A 271 -36.93 -17.37 -12.71
CA GLY A 271 -36.36 -16.87 -13.95
C GLY A 271 -34.99 -17.50 -14.29
N GLY A 272 -34.47 -18.40 -13.44
CA GLY A 272 -33.16 -19.02 -13.62
C GLY A 272 -31.99 -18.18 -13.10
N LYS A 273 -32.25 -17.09 -12.36
CA LYS A 273 -31.20 -16.23 -11.80
C LYS A 273 -30.84 -16.69 -10.38
N PHE A 274 -29.54 -16.74 -10.09
CA PHE A 274 -29.03 -16.99 -8.73
C PHE A 274 -29.35 -15.81 -7.80
N ILE A 275 -29.81 -16.11 -6.59
CA ILE A 275 -30.14 -15.12 -5.54
C ILE A 275 -28.92 -14.93 -4.64
N ASP A 276 -28.51 -13.69 -4.38
CA ASP A 276 -27.39 -13.36 -3.50
C ASP A 276 -27.61 -13.90 -2.08
N ASN A 277 -26.55 -14.46 -1.47
CA ASN A 277 -26.65 -15.06 -0.13
C ASN A 277 -26.63 -14.04 1.01
N ASP A 278 -26.52 -12.74 0.70
CA ASP A 278 -26.69 -11.60 1.62
C ASP A 278 -27.75 -11.86 2.72
N SER A 279 -27.30 -12.08 3.95
CA SER A 279 -28.14 -12.39 5.12
C SER A 279 -28.06 -11.27 6.15
N PRO A 280 -29.17 -10.90 6.82
CA PRO A 280 -29.16 -9.89 7.85
C PRO A 280 -28.32 -10.36 9.06
N ILE A 281 -27.40 -9.52 9.52
CA ILE A 281 -26.55 -9.84 10.67
C ILE A 281 -27.30 -9.46 11.96
N PRO A 282 -27.62 -10.43 12.85
CA PRO A 282 -28.36 -10.13 14.07
C PRO A 282 -27.49 -9.37 15.08
N LYS A 283 -28.05 -8.35 15.73
CA LYS A 283 -27.35 -7.60 16.78
C LYS A 283 -26.98 -8.53 17.95
N GLY A 284 -25.68 -8.67 18.23
CA GLY A 284 -25.18 -9.60 19.25
C GLY A 284 -25.21 -11.07 18.82
N GLY A 285 -25.28 -11.34 17.52
CA GLY A 285 -25.05 -12.65 16.91
C GLY A 285 -24.19 -12.51 15.66
N TYR A 286 -24.16 -13.58 14.87
CA TYR A 286 -23.18 -13.75 13.78
C TYR A 286 -23.83 -14.39 12.54
N VAL A 287 -23.12 -14.33 11.41
CA VAL A 287 -23.42 -15.17 10.23
C VAL A 287 -22.14 -15.86 9.77
N LEU A 288 -22.12 -17.19 9.79
CA LEU A 288 -21.05 -18.00 9.19
C LEU A 288 -21.36 -18.18 7.70
N SER A 289 -20.45 -17.74 6.83
CA SER A 289 -20.59 -17.75 5.38
C SER A 289 -19.51 -18.62 4.74
N VAL A 290 -19.89 -19.77 4.17
CA VAL A 290 -18.97 -20.78 3.62
C VAL A 290 -19.14 -20.87 2.11
N GLN A 291 -18.05 -20.68 1.38
CA GLN A 291 -18.06 -20.66 -0.09
C GLN A 291 -18.21 -22.08 -0.66
N SER A 292 -18.86 -22.24 -1.82
CA SER A 292 -19.24 -23.56 -2.36
C SER A 292 -18.07 -24.47 -2.78
N ALA A 293 -16.84 -23.94 -2.93
CA ALA A 293 -15.63 -24.72 -3.17
C ALA A 293 -14.83 -25.00 -1.87
N SER A 294 -15.33 -24.58 -0.70
CA SER A 294 -14.72 -24.91 0.59
C SER A 294 -14.92 -26.39 0.89
N PRO A 295 -13.91 -27.14 1.39
CA PRO A 295 -14.06 -28.57 1.66
C PRO A 295 -15.14 -28.85 2.72
N TYR A 296 -15.41 -27.89 3.62
CA TYR A 296 -16.42 -27.98 4.67
C TYR A 296 -17.86 -27.74 4.18
N TYR A 297 -18.05 -27.33 2.92
CA TYR A 297 -19.36 -26.94 2.40
C TYR A 297 -20.37 -28.10 2.40
N ALA A 298 -19.96 -29.30 1.98
CA ALA A 298 -20.85 -30.46 1.89
C ALA A 298 -21.30 -30.95 3.28
N ASP A 299 -20.36 -31.04 4.23
CA ASP A 299 -20.65 -31.48 5.59
C ASP A 299 -21.51 -30.45 6.34
N LEU A 300 -21.23 -29.15 6.16
CA LEU A 300 -22.08 -28.10 6.73
C LEU A 300 -23.49 -28.11 6.11
N LEU A 301 -23.64 -28.45 4.82
CA LEU A 301 -24.95 -28.54 4.17
C LEU A 301 -25.79 -29.69 4.74
N ALA A 302 -25.16 -30.79 5.12
CA ALA A 302 -25.82 -31.92 5.77
C ALA A 302 -26.18 -31.67 7.25
N LEU A 303 -25.45 -30.78 7.93
CA LEU A 303 -25.61 -30.52 9.37
C LEU A 303 -26.42 -29.26 9.69
N ALA A 304 -26.36 -28.21 8.89
CA ALA A 304 -26.89 -26.89 9.25
C ALA A 304 -28.43 -26.87 9.28
N ALA A 305 -29.00 -26.91 10.49
CA ALA A 305 -30.44 -26.81 10.73
C ALA A 305 -30.75 -25.86 11.91
N PRO A 306 -31.85 -25.07 11.85
CA PRO A 306 -32.27 -24.21 12.95
C PRO A 306 -32.41 -24.96 14.29
N GLY A 307 -31.96 -24.33 15.37
CA GLY A 307 -31.92 -24.89 16.71
C GLY A 307 -30.63 -25.66 17.06
N LEU A 308 -29.84 -26.09 16.07
CA LEU A 308 -28.57 -26.78 16.29
C LEU A 308 -27.59 -25.91 17.10
N ALA A 309 -26.87 -26.52 18.04
CA ALA A 309 -25.87 -25.85 18.86
C ALA A 309 -24.60 -25.55 18.06
N VAL A 310 -24.07 -24.35 18.25
CA VAL A 310 -22.86 -23.84 17.60
C VAL A 310 -21.98 -23.18 18.66
N SER A 311 -20.74 -23.65 18.78
CA SER A 311 -19.69 -22.91 19.51
C SER A 311 -18.70 -22.33 18.51
N MET A 312 -18.01 -21.27 18.93
CA MET A 312 -16.97 -20.63 18.12
C MET A 312 -15.80 -20.26 19.00
N GLU A 313 -14.62 -20.36 18.44
CA GLU A 313 -13.37 -19.94 19.05
C GLU A 313 -12.70 -18.96 18.09
N LEU A 314 -12.54 -17.72 18.53
CA LEU A 314 -12.06 -16.59 17.73
C LEU A 314 -10.66 -16.14 18.14
N ASN A 315 -10.13 -16.70 19.24
CA ASN A 315 -8.90 -16.34 19.92
C ASN A 315 -8.12 -17.60 20.41
N ASN A 316 -8.03 -18.67 19.61
CA ASN A 316 -7.12 -19.78 19.90
C ASN A 316 -5.66 -19.39 19.57
N TYR A 317 -5.08 -18.54 20.42
CA TYR A 317 -3.67 -18.15 20.36
C TYR A 317 -2.81 -19.41 20.61
N PRO A 318 -1.89 -19.77 19.69
CA PRO A 318 -1.04 -20.95 19.87
C PRO A 318 0.03 -20.68 20.93
N MET A 319 -0.30 -20.97 22.19
CA MET A 319 0.57 -20.79 23.36
C MET A 319 1.94 -21.47 23.22
N TYR A 320 2.00 -22.50 22.37
CA TYR A 320 3.22 -23.18 21.97
C TYR A 320 3.21 -23.41 20.45
N PHE A 321 4.31 -23.12 19.77
CA PHE A 321 4.59 -23.64 18.43
C PHE A 321 6.09 -23.68 18.15
N ALA A 322 6.51 -24.55 17.23
CA ALA A 322 7.85 -24.50 16.66
C ALA A 322 7.83 -24.91 15.19
N SER A 323 8.88 -24.52 14.46
CA SER A 323 9.08 -24.98 13.09
C SER A 323 10.57 -25.02 12.75
N LYS A 324 10.94 -25.97 11.88
CA LYS A 324 12.29 -26.13 11.33
C LYS A 324 12.28 -25.79 9.85
N MET A 325 13.33 -25.13 9.37
CA MET A 325 13.58 -24.89 7.95
C MET A 325 15.08 -24.98 7.66
N ALA A 326 15.45 -25.60 6.53
CA ALA A 326 16.82 -25.56 6.05
C ALA A 326 17.14 -24.17 5.48
N TYR A 327 18.33 -23.66 5.75
CA TYR A 327 18.86 -22.45 5.12
C TYR A 327 19.89 -22.83 4.04
N ASP A 328 19.89 -22.12 2.92
CA ASP A 328 20.72 -22.42 1.77
C ASP A 328 22.19 -22.05 2.03
N ALA A 329 22.41 -20.81 2.47
CA ALA A 329 23.74 -20.25 2.72
C ALA A 329 23.77 -19.30 3.93
N PHE A 330 24.98 -19.06 4.43
CA PHE A 330 25.27 -18.20 5.57
C PHE A 330 26.31 -17.17 5.14
N ASN A 331 26.00 -15.87 5.22
CA ASN A 331 26.83 -14.77 4.72
C ASN A 331 27.41 -14.94 3.29
N PRO A 332 26.64 -15.43 2.28
CA PRO A 332 27.19 -15.72 0.94
C PRO A 332 27.72 -14.47 0.23
N ARG A 333 28.94 -14.52 -0.32
CA ARG A 333 29.63 -13.39 -0.96
C ARG A 333 30.13 -13.65 -2.39
N THR A 334 30.07 -14.90 -2.83
CA THR A 334 30.54 -15.37 -4.13
C THR A 334 29.50 -16.28 -4.78
N ARG A 335 29.66 -16.55 -6.08
CA ARG A 335 28.84 -17.53 -6.80
C ARG A 335 29.06 -18.94 -6.23
N GLU A 336 30.24 -19.20 -5.68
CA GLU A 336 30.63 -20.47 -5.07
C GLU A 336 30.00 -20.67 -3.68
N ASP A 337 29.81 -19.60 -2.89
CA ASP A 337 29.13 -19.66 -1.58
C ASP A 337 27.62 -19.97 -1.72
N ASN A 338 26.99 -19.46 -2.78
CA ASN A 338 25.56 -19.65 -3.04
C ASN A 338 25.24 -19.51 -4.56
N PRO A 339 25.37 -20.59 -5.36
CA PRO A 339 25.16 -20.51 -6.81
C PRO A 339 23.76 -20.02 -7.23
N PRO A 340 22.64 -20.42 -6.59
CA PRO A 340 21.32 -19.86 -6.91
C PRO A 340 21.15 -18.38 -6.53
N GLY A 341 22.08 -17.81 -5.75
CA GLY A 341 22.17 -16.38 -5.44
C GLY A 341 22.79 -15.53 -6.57
N TRP A 342 23.14 -16.14 -7.71
CA TRP A 342 23.75 -15.48 -8.86
C TRP A 342 22.83 -15.46 -10.08
N ASP A 343 22.73 -14.30 -10.72
CA ASP A 343 22.10 -14.11 -12.03
C ASP A 343 23.12 -14.48 -13.10
N ASP A 344 23.12 -15.75 -13.52
CA ASP A 344 23.99 -16.30 -14.56
C ASP A 344 23.75 -15.67 -15.94
N THR A 345 22.60 -15.04 -16.18
CA THR A 345 22.28 -14.37 -17.47
C THR A 345 22.96 -13.01 -17.57
N ASN A 346 23.01 -12.25 -16.47
CA ASN A 346 23.67 -10.95 -16.40
C ASN A 346 25.06 -11.01 -15.72
N ASN A 347 25.53 -12.21 -15.37
CA ASN A 347 26.77 -12.49 -14.64
C ASN A 347 27.02 -11.58 -13.42
N LYS A 348 26.05 -11.51 -12.50
CA LYS A 348 26.09 -10.66 -11.30
C LYS A 348 25.36 -11.34 -10.14
N PRO A 349 25.65 -11.02 -8.87
CA PRO A 349 24.83 -11.52 -7.77
C PRO A 349 23.44 -10.88 -7.79
N TYR A 350 22.42 -11.62 -7.34
CA TYR A 350 21.17 -11.00 -6.91
C TYR A 350 21.42 -10.11 -5.67
N PRO A 351 20.61 -9.06 -5.41
CA PRO A 351 20.77 -8.23 -4.23
C PRO A 351 20.77 -9.06 -2.94
N GLY A 352 21.82 -8.89 -2.12
CA GLY A 352 22.06 -9.69 -0.92
C GLY A 352 22.57 -11.12 -1.17
N HIS A 353 22.84 -11.51 -2.42
CA HIS A 353 23.13 -12.90 -2.83
C HIS A 353 22.00 -13.90 -2.46
N ARG A 354 20.73 -13.43 -2.46
CA ARG A 354 19.53 -14.24 -2.22
C ARG A 354 18.80 -14.49 -3.54
N GLY A 355 18.75 -15.75 -3.98
CA GLY A 355 17.95 -16.19 -5.13
C GLY A 355 16.47 -16.43 -4.79
N ALA A 356 15.71 -16.87 -5.79
CA ALA A 356 14.34 -17.33 -5.59
C ALA A 356 14.29 -18.61 -4.73
N GLU A 357 13.21 -18.78 -3.97
CA GLU A 357 12.98 -19.93 -3.07
C GLU A 357 14.05 -20.18 -1.97
N GLN A 358 14.95 -19.23 -1.72
CA GLN A 358 16.03 -19.39 -0.74
C GLN A 358 15.73 -18.80 0.64
N LEU A 359 16.34 -19.39 1.68
CA LEU A 359 16.47 -18.84 3.03
C LEU A 359 17.95 -18.60 3.31
N ILE A 360 18.34 -17.34 3.47
CA ILE A 360 19.71 -16.93 3.79
C ILE A 360 19.78 -16.43 5.23
N VAL A 361 20.91 -16.67 5.90
CA VAL A 361 21.22 -16.05 7.19
C VAL A 361 22.36 -15.06 7.03
N TYR A 362 22.20 -13.86 7.60
CA TYR A 362 23.21 -12.81 7.63
C TYR A 362 23.55 -12.42 9.08
N ASP A 363 24.79 -12.65 9.53
CA ASP A 363 25.31 -12.07 10.79
C ASP A 363 26.18 -10.81 10.54
N SER A 364 26.58 -10.13 11.62
CA SER A 364 27.31 -8.85 11.53
C SER A 364 28.66 -8.92 10.83
N SER A 365 29.18 -10.10 10.49
CA SER A 365 30.38 -10.23 9.64
C SER A 365 30.09 -10.09 8.14
N TYR A 366 28.82 -10.11 7.72
CA TYR A 366 28.38 -9.85 6.35
C TYR A 366 28.46 -8.37 5.96
N GLY A 367 27.85 -7.50 6.77
CA GLY A 367 27.71 -6.06 6.50
C GLY A 367 26.80 -5.38 7.53
N PRO A 368 26.46 -4.09 7.33
CA PRO A 368 25.53 -3.37 8.22
C PRO A 368 24.05 -3.72 7.96
N THR A 369 23.72 -4.17 6.74
CA THR A 369 22.39 -4.63 6.32
C THR A 369 22.52 -5.90 5.46
N THR A 370 21.40 -6.57 5.16
CA THR A 370 21.37 -7.78 4.31
C THR A 370 21.55 -7.49 2.81
N GLY A 371 21.26 -6.27 2.36
CA GLY A 371 21.41 -5.85 0.95
C GLY A 371 20.38 -6.43 -0.01
N THR A 372 19.31 -7.06 0.50
CA THR A 372 18.30 -7.77 -0.30
C THR A 372 17.33 -6.83 -1.03
N ASN A 373 16.69 -7.34 -2.08
CA ASN A 373 15.64 -6.65 -2.83
C ASN A 373 14.27 -6.71 -2.11
N PRO A 374 13.25 -5.96 -2.55
CA PRO A 374 11.90 -6.01 -1.97
C PRO A 374 11.19 -7.37 -2.09
N TRP A 375 11.67 -8.27 -2.97
CA TRP A 375 11.05 -9.55 -3.26
C TRP A 375 11.47 -10.61 -2.23
N GLY A 376 10.77 -10.63 -1.09
CA GLY A 376 11.02 -11.54 0.02
C GLY A 376 10.55 -10.97 1.36
N GLY A 377 10.99 -11.56 2.46
CA GLY A 377 10.71 -11.07 3.81
C GLY A 377 11.77 -11.50 4.82
N GLU A 378 12.00 -10.66 5.82
CA GLU A 378 13.09 -10.83 6.79
C GLU A 378 12.63 -10.84 8.24
N ALA A 379 13.39 -11.54 9.09
CA ALA A 379 13.23 -11.53 10.54
C ALA A 379 14.58 -11.23 11.22
N ALA A 380 14.66 -10.12 11.95
CA ALA A 380 15.86 -9.71 12.66
C ALA A 380 15.89 -10.31 14.07
N VAL A 381 17.04 -10.85 14.46
CA VAL A 381 17.27 -11.62 15.69
C VAL A 381 18.40 -10.99 16.49
N ASN A 382 18.19 -10.78 17.80
CA ASN A 382 19.21 -10.20 18.68
C ASN A 382 20.24 -11.24 19.17
N ALA A 383 21.20 -10.80 19.98
CA ALA A 383 22.26 -11.65 20.54
C ALA A 383 21.74 -12.76 21.48
N ASP A 384 20.57 -12.58 22.10
CA ASP A 384 19.90 -13.58 22.95
C ASP A 384 19.12 -14.63 22.13
N GLY A 385 19.20 -14.57 20.80
CA GLY A 385 18.45 -15.42 19.89
C GLY A 385 16.96 -15.08 19.84
N LYS A 386 16.52 -13.88 20.25
CA LYS A 386 15.12 -13.45 20.19
C LYS A 386 14.83 -12.66 18.92
N ILE A 387 13.71 -12.96 18.24
CA ILE A 387 13.24 -12.14 17.12
C ILE A 387 12.78 -10.77 17.65
N ILE A 388 13.34 -9.70 17.09
CA ILE A 388 13.05 -8.30 17.47
C ILE A 388 12.30 -7.48 16.41
N ALA A 389 12.29 -7.93 15.15
CA ALA A 389 11.48 -7.33 14.07
C ALA A 389 11.23 -8.35 12.96
N VAL A 390 10.12 -8.21 12.23
CA VAL A 390 9.68 -9.13 11.15
C VAL A 390 9.12 -8.36 9.94
N GLY A 391 9.06 -8.99 8.78
CA GLY A 391 8.61 -8.38 7.51
C GLY A 391 9.63 -7.39 6.92
N GLY A 392 9.39 -6.91 5.71
CA GLY A 392 10.32 -6.03 4.98
C GLY A 392 11.61 -6.73 4.52
N ASN A 393 12.52 -5.97 3.92
CA ASN A 393 13.80 -6.44 3.36
C ASN A 393 14.93 -5.42 3.60
N ASN A 394 16.18 -5.78 3.28
CA ASN A 394 17.38 -4.99 3.51
C ASN A 394 17.54 -4.50 4.97
N ARG A 395 17.13 -5.31 5.95
CA ARG A 395 17.13 -4.92 7.37
C ARG A 395 18.56 -4.66 7.88
N PRO A 396 18.74 -3.69 8.80
CA PRO A 396 19.94 -3.59 9.62
C PRO A 396 20.18 -4.89 10.40
N ILE A 397 21.42 -5.38 10.37
CA ILE A 397 21.79 -6.61 11.06
C ILE A 397 22.08 -6.29 12.55
N PRO A 398 21.38 -6.90 13.53
CA PRO A 398 21.57 -6.55 14.94
C PRO A 398 22.99 -6.86 15.45
N ALA A 399 23.53 -6.00 16.31
CA ALA A 399 24.84 -6.21 16.90
C ALA A 399 24.88 -7.49 17.76
N GLY A 400 25.79 -8.41 17.43
CA GLY A 400 25.86 -9.74 18.05
C GLY A 400 24.74 -10.71 17.65
N GLY A 401 23.80 -10.27 16.80
CA GLY A 401 22.69 -11.06 16.29
C GLY A 401 22.81 -11.33 14.79
N PHE A 402 21.69 -11.60 14.14
CA PHE A 402 21.61 -11.96 12.73
C PHE A 402 20.23 -11.65 12.14
N VAL A 403 20.09 -11.76 10.81
CA VAL A 403 18.82 -11.66 10.08
C VAL A 403 18.57 -12.95 9.31
N LEU A 404 17.38 -13.51 9.47
CA LEU A 404 16.83 -14.55 8.59
C LEU A 404 16.15 -13.87 7.40
N SER A 405 16.39 -14.34 6.19
CA SER A 405 15.93 -13.66 4.97
C SER A 405 15.43 -14.65 3.91
N GLY A 406 14.13 -14.65 3.65
CA GLY A 406 13.46 -15.65 2.81
C GLY A 406 12.87 -15.05 1.53
N HIS A 407 12.92 -15.81 0.44
CA HIS A 407 12.14 -15.59 -0.78
C HIS A 407 11.05 -16.67 -0.92
N GLY A 408 9.91 -16.36 -1.53
CA GLY A 408 8.94 -17.37 -1.97
C GLY A 408 8.39 -18.26 -0.85
N SER A 409 8.49 -19.59 -0.95
CA SER A 409 8.05 -20.50 0.12
C SER A 409 8.76 -20.24 1.47
N LYS A 410 9.99 -19.72 1.44
CA LYS A 410 10.76 -19.37 2.65
C LYS A 410 10.29 -18.05 3.25
N MET A 411 9.87 -17.10 2.41
CA MET A 411 9.16 -15.90 2.87
C MET A 411 7.84 -16.30 3.54
N ALA A 412 7.04 -17.16 2.90
CA ALA A 412 5.78 -17.65 3.47
C ALA A 412 5.98 -18.39 4.81
N TRP A 413 7.06 -19.17 4.94
CA TRP A 413 7.45 -19.79 6.21
C TRP A 413 7.81 -18.76 7.29
N LEU A 414 8.63 -17.74 6.96
CA LEU A 414 8.91 -16.64 7.90
C LEU A 414 7.64 -15.90 8.29
N SER A 415 6.77 -15.52 7.35
CA SER A 415 5.48 -14.87 7.65
C SER A 415 4.54 -15.70 8.51
N ARG A 416 4.67 -17.03 8.54
CA ARG A 416 3.86 -17.93 9.37
C ARG A 416 4.45 -18.21 10.75
N TYR A 417 5.77 -18.26 10.90
CA TYR A 417 6.43 -18.74 12.13
C TYR A 417 7.41 -17.75 12.77
N ALA A 418 7.92 -16.75 12.04
CA ALA A 418 8.75 -15.70 12.60
C ALA A 418 7.85 -14.63 13.25
N ALA A 419 7.80 -14.63 14.58
CA ALA A 419 7.07 -13.65 15.37
C ALA A 419 8.00 -13.00 16.39
N ILE A 420 7.83 -11.70 16.67
CA ILE A 420 8.60 -10.99 17.69
C ILE A 420 8.44 -11.71 19.04
N GLY A 421 9.54 -11.88 19.76
CA GLY A 421 9.63 -12.68 21.00
C GLY A 421 9.90 -14.18 20.81
N ALA A 422 9.80 -14.73 19.59
CA ALA A 422 10.22 -16.10 19.30
C ALA A 422 11.72 -16.30 19.58
N THR A 423 12.10 -17.48 20.06
CA THR A 423 13.50 -17.91 20.12
C THR A 423 13.89 -18.58 18.80
N VAL A 424 15.05 -18.19 18.27
CA VAL A 424 15.69 -18.76 17.09
C VAL A 424 16.94 -19.52 17.52
N LYS A 425 17.06 -20.78 17.09
CA LYS A 425 18.30 -21.56 17.16
C LYS A 425 18.79 -21.84 15.74
N ILE A 426 20.09 -21.74 15.51
CA ILE A 426 20.72 -22.11 14.23
C ILE A 426 21.64 -23.31 14.47
N ASN A 427 21.35 -24.43 13.84
CA ASN A 427 22.31 -25.51 13.69
C ASN A 427 23.14 -25.29 12.42
N ARG A 428 24.38 -24.81 12.57
CA ARG A 428 25.29 -24.59 11.43
C ARG A 428 25.78 -25.88 10.76
N ALA A 429 25.74 -27.03 11.46
CA ALA A 429 26.17 -28.32 10.91
C ALA A 429 25.10 -28.95 10.00
N GLU A 430 23.83 -28.87 10.41
CA GLU A 430 22.66 -29.38 9.64
C GLU A 430 22.10 -28.34 8.65
N LYS A 431 22.72 -27.14 8.56
CA LYS A 431 22.17 -25.95 7.88
C LYS A 431 20.70 -25.68 8.24
N GLN A 432 20.33 -25.75 9.51
CA GLN A 432 18.93 -25.65 9.95
C GLN A 432 18.68 -24.43 10.84
N VAL A 433 17.56 -23.74 10.58
CA VAL A 433 16.95 -22.77 11.48
C VAL A 433 15.78 -23.44 12.21
N LEU A 434 15.72 -23.25 13.52
CA LEU A 434 14.63 -23.68 14.37
C LEU A 434 14.03 -22.45 15.05
N LEU A 435 12.73 -22.23 14.82
CA LEU A 435 11.91 -21.22 15.51
C LEU A 435 11.11 -21.92 16.62
N ILE A 436 11.10 -21.34 17.82
CA ILE A 436 10.31 -21.79 18.97
C ILE A 436 9.56 -20.59 19.55
N PHE A 437 8.29 -20.77 19.84
CA PHE A 437 7.43 -19.83 20.56
C PHE A 437 6.74 -20.55 21.72
N THR A 438 6.76 -19.95 22.90
CA THR A 438 6.16 -20.47 24.14
C THR A 438 5.43 -19.34 24.88
N PRO A 439 4.78 -19.57 26.05
CA PRO A 439 4.15 -18.50 26.81
C PRO A 439 5.13 -17.37 27.19
N GLN A 440 6.40 -17.72 27.44
CA GLN A 440 7.47 -16.74 27.70
C GLN A 440 7.74 -15.84 26.47
N SER A 441 7.61 -16.36 25.25
CA SER A 441 7.80 -15.57 24.02
C SER A 441 6.77 -14.45 23.86
N TYR A 442 5.59 -14.53 24.47
CA TYR A 442 4.66 -13.38 24.51
C TYR A 442 5.12 -12.28 25.48
N LEU A 443 5.69 -12.65 26.64
CA LEU A 443 6.30 -11.70 27.57
C LEU A 443 7.52 -11.04 26.94
N ASP A 444 8.36 -11.83 26.26
CA ASP A 444 9.50 -11.33 25.51
C ASP A 444 9.07 -10.38 24.39
N ARG A 445 8.01 -10.72 23.64
CA ARG A 445 7.41 -9.82 22.62
C ARG A 445 7.03 -8.48 23.23
N ALA A 446 6.32 -8.50 24.35
CA ALA A 446 5.87 -7.29 25.03
C ALA A 446 7.05 -6.41 25.48
N ARG A 447 8.05 -6.99 26.14
CA ARG A 447 9.29 -6.30 26.54
C ARG A 447 10.05 -5.73 25.34
N ILE A 448 10.16 -6.50 24.26
CA ILE A 448 10.83 -6.07 23.02
C ILE A 448 10.08 -4.91 22.37
N THR A 449 8.76 -4.99 22.20
CA THR A 449 7.99 -3.90 21.58
C THR A 449 7.94 -2.66 22.49
N ALA A 450 7.89 -2.83 23.81
CA ALA A 450 8.04 -1.73 24.77
C ALA A 450 9.42 -1.06 24.68
N GLY A 451 10.51 -1.83 24.68
CA GLY A 451 11.88 -1.32 24.56
C GLY A 451 12.14 -0.67 23.20
N ASN A 452 11.67 -1.27 22.10
CA ASN A 452 11.69 -0.68 20.77
C ASN A 452 10.91 0.66 20.74
N ALA A 453 9.81 0.75 21.48
CA ALA A 453 9.03 1.98 21.59
C ALA A 453 9.64 3.05 22.50
N GLU A 454 10.30 2.66 23.60
CA GLU A 454 11.11 3.58 24.41
C GLU A 454 12.27 4.12 23.57
N GLN A 455 12.96 3.28 22.81
CA GLN A 455 13.98 3.69 21.85
C GLN A 455 13.41 4.61 20.75
N ALA A 456 12.25 4.28 20.17
CA ALA A 456 11.58 5.13 19.19
C ALA A 456 11.13 6.47 19.77
N LEU A 457 10.79 6.52 21.07
CA LEU A 457 10.42 7.74 21.76
C LEU A 457 11.64 8.62 22.10
N GLU A 458 12.75 8.03 22.55
CA GLU A 458 14.02 8.77 22.74
C GLU A 458 14.61 9.22 21.39
N GLU A 459 14.45 8.41 20.33
CA GLU A 459 14.73 8.84 18.96
C GLU A 459 13.82 10.00 18.54
N SER A 460 12.51 9.93 18.82
CA SER A 460 11.58 11.04 18.57
C SER A 460 11.99 12.31 19.29
N LYS A 461 12.43 12.24 20.56
CA LYS A 461 12.97 13.39 21.30
C LYS A 461 14.25 13.92 20.66
N ARG A 462 15.22 13.03 20.35
CA ARG A 462 16.49 13.37 19.69
C ARG A 462 16.24 14.07 18.34
N LYS A 463 15.21 13.60 17.63
CA LYS A 463 14.75 14.12 16.35
C LYS A 463 13.76 15.29 16.48
N PHE A 464 13.32 15.70 17.67
CA PHE A 464 12.27 16.72 17.82
C PHE A 464 11.01 16.45 16.95
N MET A 465 10.53 15.20 16.95
CA MET A 465 9.32 14.78 16.22
C MET A 465 8.04 15.20 16.96
N ASP A 466 6.98 15.54 16.21
CA ASP A 466 5.69 15.98 16.73
C ASP A 466 4.76 14.80 17.09
N VAL A 467 5.17 14.05 18.13
CA VAL A 467 4.51 12.84 18.65
C VAL A 467 3.91 13.07 20.05
N PRO A 468 2.87 12.35 20.48
CA PRO A 468 2.20 12.57 21.77
C PRO A 468 2.99 11.96 22.93
N TYR A 469 4.10 12.59 23.30
CA TYR A 469 5.11 12.07 24.22
C TYR A 469 4.59 11.50 25.55
N GLU A 470 3.59 12.13 26.19
CA GLU A 470 3.03 11.63 27.45
C GLU A 470 2.07 10.45 27.26
N GLU A 471 1.38 10.39 26.13
CA GLU A 471 0.44 9.31 25.82
C GLU A 471 1.22 8.05 25.42
N ILE A 472 2.33 8.21 24.68
CA ILE A 472 3.28 7.13 24.41
C ILE A 472 3.89 6.64 25.73
N ARG A 473 4.38 7.53 26.61
CA ARG A 473 4.85 7.17 27.96
C ARG A 473 3.79 6.43 28.79
N LYS A 474 2.53 6.86 28.72
CA LYS A 474 1.41 6.20 29.42
C LYS A 474 1.16 4.80 28.86
N ALA A 475 1.10 4.66 27.54
CA ALA A 475 0.85 3.38 26.88
C ALA A 475 2.00 2.39 27.08
N ILE A 476 3.27 2.84 27.05
CA ILE A 476 4.44 2.01 27.43
C ILE A 476 4.31 1.51 28.88
N ARG A 477 3.95 2.39 29.85
CA ARG A 477 3.70 1.93 31.23
C ARG A 477 2.57 0.90 31.31
N GLN A 478 1.52 1.02 30.49
CA GLN A 478 0.44 0.03 30.44
C GLN A 478 0.89 -1.30 29.84
N VAL A 479 1.76 -1.29 28.82
CA VAL A 479 2.40 -2.51 28.29
C VAL A 479 3.24 -3.18 29.38
N ASN A 480 4.08 -2.43 30.10
CA ASN A 480 4.92 -2.99 31.16
C ASN A 480 4.08 -3.55 32.34
N GLN A 481 2.98 -2.87 32.71
CA GLN A 481 2.05 -3.36 33.75
C GLN A 481 1.31 -4.64 33.34
N LEU A 482 0.86 -4.73 32.09
CA LEU A 482 0.22 -5.92 31.53
C LEU A 482 1.22 -7.07 31.36
N GLU A 483 2.50 -6.77 31.07
CA GLU A 483 3.58 -7.77 31.02
C GLU A 483 3.88 -8.33 32.41
N GLU A 484 4.04 -7.50 33.44
CA GLU A 484 4.17 -7.98 34.82
C GLU A 484 2.94 -8.81 35.27
N GLN A 485 1.73 -8.41 34.86
CA GLN A 485 0.50 -9.14 35.15
C GLN A 485 0.52 -10.52 34.46
N ALA A 486 0.89 -10.57 33.19
CA ALA A 486 1.00 -11.81 32.42
C ALA A 486 2.10 -12.73 32.98
N ALA A 487 3.23 -12.17 33.44
CA ALA A 487 4.31 -12.93 34.08
C ALA A 487 3.87 -13.55 35.41
N ARG A 488 3.27 -12.76 36.32
CA ARG A 488 2.70 -13.26 37.58
C ARG A 488 1.61 -14.29 37.34
N HIS A 489 0.74 -14.05 36.35
CA HIS A 489 -0.34 -14.98 36.00
C HIS A 489 0.21 -16.31 35.45
N LEU A 490 1.26 -16.28 34.63
CA LEU A 490 1.96 -17.48 34.15
C LEU A 490 2.57 -18.28 35.30
N GLU A 491 3.19 -17.61 36.28
CA GLU A 491 3.74 -18.24 37.50
C GLU A 491 2.64 -18.81 38.42
N GLU A 492 1.59 -18.04 38.70
CA GLU A 492 0.51 -18.41 39.64
C GLU A 492 -0.46 -19.43 39.05
N LYS A 493 -0.86 -19.30 37.78
CA LYS A 493 -1.98 -20.03 37.16
C LYS A 493 -1.63 -20.77 35.87
N GLY A 494 -0.41 -20.60 35.33
CA GLY A 494 -0.07 -21.14 34.02
C GLY A 494 -0.73 -20.35 32.90
N VAL A 495 -1.21 -21.03 31.85
CA VAL A 495 -1.73 -20.38 30.64
C VAL A 495 -3.25 -20.16 30.64
N GLU A 496 -3.97 -20.68 31.64
CA GLU A 496 -5.43 -20.57 31.74
C GLU A 496 -5.85 -19.12 32.00
N GLY A 497 -6.57 -18.49 31.08
CA GLY A 497 -6.95 -17.07 31.17
C GLY A 497 -5.77 -16.10 30.99
N LEU A 498 -4.63 -16.58 30.48
CA LEU A 498 -3.49 -15.74 30.11
C LEU A 498 -3.71 -15.07 28.75
N THR A 499 -4.43 -15.75 27.85
CA THR A 499 -4.72 -15.34 26.47
C THR A 499 -5.32 -13.94 26.37
N GLU A 500 -6.26 -13.58 27.24
CA GLU A 500 -6.94 -12.28 27.26
C GLU A 500 -5.97 -11.16 27.63
N VAL A 501 -5.10 -11.40 28.63
CA VAL A 501 -4.07 -10.45 29.06
C VAL A 501 -3.06 -10.23 27.93
N LEU A 502 -2.68 -11.31 27.24
CA LEU A 502 -1.75 -11.26 26.11
C LEU A 502 -2.36 -10.58 24.87
N ALA A 503 -3.66 -10.76 24.60
CA ALA A 503 -4.37 -10.08 23.53
C ALA A 503 -4.48 -8.57 23.79
N GLU A 504 -4.77 -8.14 25.02
CA GLU A 504 -4.74 -6.71 25.37
C GLU A 504 -3.30 -6.15 25.27
N LEU A 505 -2.31 -6.91 25.73
CA LEU A 505 -0.89 -6.54 25.73
C LEU A 505 -0.36 -6.33 24.30
N ASP A 506 -0.62 -7.25 23.38
CA ASP A 506 -0.24 -7.17 21.97
C ASP A 506 -0.95 -6.00 21.25
N ALA A 507 -2.23 -5.75 21.59
CA ALA A 507 -2.97 -4.59 21.09
C ALA A 507 -2.43 -3.25 21.64
N LYS A 508 -2.03 -3.16 22.93
CA LYS A 508 -1.36 -1.96 23.47
C LYS A 508 0.00 -1.76 22.79
N ALA A 509 0.80 -2.81 22.65
CA ALA A 509 2.12 -2.77 22.05
C ALA A 509 2.07 -2.29 20.59
N THR A 510 1.14 -2.83 19.80
CA THR A 510 0.85 -2.40 18.42
C THR A 510 0.42 -0.92 18.36
N ARG A 511 -0.44 -0.47 19.29
CA ARG A 511 -0.82 0.95 19.38
C ARG A 511 0.37 1.86 19.66
N VAL A 512 1.27 1.46 20.56
CA VAL A 512 2.47 2.24 20.91
C VAL A 512 3.39 2.41 19.70
N HIS A 513 3.53 1.40 18.85
CA HIS A 513 4.33 1.48 17.62
C HIS A 513 3.86 2.63 16.72
N TYR A 514 2.60 2.61 16.27
CA TYR A 514 2.07 3.64 15.36
C TYR A 514 2.00 5.04 16.00
N MET A 515 1.83 5.16 17.32
CA MET A 515 1.84 6.46 17.99
C MET A 515 3.18 7.22 17.90
N ASN A 516 4.29 6.55 17.58
CA ASN A 516 5.59 7.20 17.33
C ASN A 516 5.73 7.84 15.94
N VAL A 517 4.65 7.90 15.15
CA VAL A 517 4.59 8.58 13.85
C VAL A 517 4.03 10.00 13.98
N GLU A 518 4.57 10.96 13.23
CA GLU A 518 4.07 12.35 13.19
C GLU A 518 2.77 12.46 12.38
N SER A 519 1.86 13.33 12.83
CA SER A 519 0.59 13.61 12.13
C SER A 519 0.53 15.09 11.76
N ARG A 520 0.43 15.38 10.46
CA ARG A 520 0.54 16.74 9.91
C ARG A 520 -0.73 17.55 10.21
N THR A 521 -0.57 18.84 10.52
CA THR A 521 -1.70 19.76 10.78
C THR A 521 -2.32 20.33 9.51
N VAL A 522 -1.61 20.28 8.38
CA VAL A 522 -2.05 20.73 7.06
C VAL A 522 -1.67 19.66 6.04
N GLU A 523 -2.68 19.02 5.47
CA GLU A 523 -2.56 17.77 4.72
C GLU A 523 -3.88 17.49 3.99
N ASN A 524 -3.81 17.15 2.70
CA ASN A 524 -4.94 16.55 2.00
C ASN A 524 -4.99 15.06 2.37
N ARG A 525 -6.13 14.57 2.85
CA ARG A 525 -6.36 13.17 3.22
C ARG A 525 -7.57 12.67 2.47
N GLY A 526 -7.29 12.19 1.26
CA GLY A 526 -8.27 11.75 0.29
C GLY A 526 -8.75 10.33 0.52
N ILE A 527 -9.99 10.07 0.15
CA ILE A 527 -10.53 8.72 -0.09
C ILE A 527 -11.32 8.74 -1.39
N TRP A 528 -11.01 7.83 -2.31
CA TRP A 528 -11.85 7.57 -3.49
C TRP A 528 -12.97 6.61 -3.10
N ILE A 529 -14.19 6.87 -3.58
CA ILE A 529 -15.37 6.06 -3.25
C ILE A 529 -16.36 6.01 -4.43
N ARG A 530 -16.63 4.79 -4.92
CA ARG A 530 -17.76 4.48 -5.81
C ARG A 530 -19.03 4.31 -4.96
N PRO A 531 -19.97 5.28 -4.93
CA PRO A 531 -21.06 5.27 -3.96
C PRO A 531 -22.03 4.12 -4.22
N LYS A 532 -22.22 3.28 -3.20
CA LYS A 532 -23.10 2.10 -3.24
C LYS A 532 -24.34 2.26 -2.35
N GLU A 533 -24.41 3.38 -1.63
CA GLU A 533 -25.47 3.77 -0.71
C GLU A 533 -26.76 4.10 -1.48
N LYS A 534 -27.91 3.64 -0.97
CA LYS A 534 -29.24 3.84 -1.58
C LYS A 534 -30.19 4.60 -0.67
N SER A 535 -29.68 5.08 0.47
CA SER A 535 -30.44 5.80 1.49
C SER A 535 -29.56 6.76 2.30
N LEU A 536 -30.19 7.80 2.86
CA LEU A 536 -29.51 8.79 3.70
C LEU A 536 -28.79 8.17 4.92
N GLU A 537 -29.34 7.11 5.51
CA GLU A 537 -28.73 6.46 6.67
C GLU A 537 -27.50 5.63 6.29
N GLU A 538 -27.39 5.14 5.06
CA GLU A 538 -26.16 4.51 4.55
C GLU A 538 -25.08 5.56 4.29
N VAL A 539 -25.44 6.68 3.66
CA VAL A 539 -24.54 7.83 3.42
C VAL A 539 -23.98 8.37 4.74
N LYS A 540 -24.82 8.50 5.79
CA LYS A 540 -24.36 8.86 7.14
C LYS A 540 -23.31 7.88 7.66
N ARG A 541 -23.58 6.58 7.64
CA ARG A 541 -22.64 5.54 8.11
C ARG A 541 -21.31 5.56 7.35
N ALA A 542 -21.33 5.79 6.04
CA ALA A 542 -20.12 5.92 5.24
C ALA A 542 -19.30 7.16 5.66
N LEU A 543 -19.95 8.32 5.78
CA LEU A 543 -19.29 9.56 6.20
C LEU A 543 -18.85 9.56 7.67
N ASP A 544 -19.54 8.82 8.54
CA ASP A 544 -19.13 8.60 9.93
C ASP A 544 -17.84 7.77 10.01
N LYS A 545 -17.70 6.70 9.20
CA LYS A 545 -16.43 5.95 9.05
C LYS A 545 -15.30 6.86 8.53
N ILE A 546 -15.55 7.61 7.46
CA ILE A 546 -14.58 8.55 6.86
C ILE A 546 -14.13 9.61 7.88
N LYS A 547 -15.07 10.18 8.64
CA LYS A 547 -14.77 11.19 9.67
C LYS A 547 -14.00 10.60 10.86
N ALA A 548 -14.34 9.39 11.30
CA ALA A 548 -13.62 8.68 12.36
C ALA A 548 -12.18 8.32 11.96
N ALA A 549 -11.92 8.10 10.66
CA ALA A 549 -10.57 7.90 10.11
C ALA A 549 -9.74 9.20 9.99
N HIS A 550 -10.28 10.35 10.40
CA HIS A 550 -9.67 11.69 10.25
C HIS A 550 -9.24 12.05 8.80
N LEU A 551 -9.94 11.45 7.82
CA LEU A 551 -9.92 11.88 6.42
C LEU A 551 -10.66 13.22 6.29
N ASN A 552 -10.33 14.01 5.27
CA ASN A 552 -10.90 15.37 5.11
C ASN A 552 -11.41 15.71 3.69
N SER A 553 -11.05 14.92 2.69
CA SER A 553 -11.53 15.04 1.30
C SER A 553 -12.10 13.71 0.79
N VAL A 554 -13.32 13.73 0.27
CA VAL A 554 -13.99 12.59 -0.35
C VAL A 554 -14.08 12.82 -1.85
N TYR A 555 -13.42 11.96 -2.63
CA TYR A 555 -13.51 11.93 -4.08
C TYR A 555 -14.64 10.97 -4.45
N LEU A 556 -15.84 11.53 -4.48
CA LEU A 556 -17.10 10.81 -4.65
C LEU A 556 -17.39 10.63 -6.13
N GLU A 557 -17.60 9.41 -6.56
CA GLU A 557 -17.79 9.10 -7.98
C GLU A 557 -19.18 9.50 -8.47
N THR A 558 -19.27 10.68 -9.08
CA THR A 558 -20.54 11.34 -9.45
C THR A 558 -21.04 11.02 -10.84
N PHE A 559 -20.15 10.57 -11.73
CA PHE A 559 -20.46 10.11 -13.07
C PHE A 559 -19.56 8.91 -13.38
N TRP A 560 -20.16 7.73 -13.52
CA TRP A 560 -19.48 6.46 -13.77
C TRP A 560 -20.33 5.50 -14.58
N ASN A 561 -19.70 4.64 -15.39
CA ASN A 561 -20.36 3.79 -16.38
C ASN A 561 -21.37 4.54 -17.26
N GLY A 562 -21.09 5.83 -17.55
CA GLY A 562 -21.97 6.70 -18.33
C GLY A 562 -23.25 7.14 -17.61
N TYR A 563 -23.43 6.81 -16.33
CA TYR A 563 -24.56 7.22 -15.49
C TYR A 563 -24.16 8.31 -14.49
N THR A 564 -25.08 9.22 -14.16
CA THR A 564 -24.96 10.13 -13.02
C THR A 564 -25.48 9.48 -11.74
N ILE A 565 -24.94 9.87 -10.56
CA ILE A 565 -25.47 9.46 -9.24
C ILE A 565 -26.62 10.35 -8.70
N TYR A 566 -27.13 11.21 -9.57
CA TYR A 566 -28.09 12.26 -9.27
C TYR A 566 -29.11 12.42 -10.41
N PRO A 567 -30.31 13.00 -10.17
CA PRO A 567 -31.32 13.23 -11.20
C PRO A 567 -30.86 14.24 -12.27
N THR A 568 -30.43 13.73 -13.42
CA THR A 568 -30.03 14.52 -14.61
C THR A 568 -31.20 14.82 -15.56
N LYS A 569 -31.11 15.94 -16.30
CA LYS A 569 -32.00 16.27 -17.43
C LYS A 569 -31.36 15.97 -18.80
N ASN A 570 -30.09 15.57 -18.83
CA ASN A 570 -29.38 15.20 -20.05
C ASN A 570 -30.02 13.95 -20.66
N LYS A 571 -30.18 13.92 -21.99
CA LYS A 571 -30.88 12.84 -22.71
C LYS A 571 -29.96 11.68 -23.12
N ILE A 572 -28.65 11.85 -23.02
CA ILE A 572 -27.64 10.87 -23.45
C ILE A 572 -27.18 10.01 -22.26
N THR A 573 -26.91 10.63 -21.11
CA THR A 573 -26.76 9.90 -19.83
C THR A 573 -28.12 9.65 -19.16
N ALA A 574 -28.12 9.04 -17.97
CA ALA A 574 -29.28 8.88 -17.10
C ALA A 574 -28.81 8.85 -15.64
N HIS A 575 -29.75 9.07 -14.71
CA HIS A 575 -29.54 8.73 -13.30
C HIS A 575 -29.41 7.20 -13.18
N ASN A 576 -28.38 6.71 -12.49
CA ASN A 576 -28.13 5.27 -12.33
C ASN A 576 -29.35 4.56 -11.67
N PRO A 577 -29.94 3.54 -12.33
CA PRO A 577 -31.10 2.82 -11.80
C PRO A 577 -30.91 2.22 -10.41
N MET A 578 -29.66 1.94 -9.98
CA MET A 578 -29.40 1.29 -8.68
C MET A 578 -29.85 2.10 -7.46
N TYR A 579 -30.01 3.42 -7.60
CA TYR A 579 -30.44 4.32 -6.53
C TYR A 579 -31.96 4.53 -6.48
N GLY A 580 -32.74 3.99 -7.44
CA GLY A 580 -34.20 4.08 -7.44
C GLY A 580 -34.76 5.51 -7.50
N GLY A 581 -33.96 6.50 -7.90
CA GLY A 581 -34.31 7.93 -7.90
C GLY A 581 -33.81 8.75 -6.70
N PHE A 582 -33.18 8.14 -5.69
CA PHE A 582 -32.53 8.83 -4.58
C PHE A 582 -31.32 9.65 -5.06
N ASP A 583 -31.27 10.95 -4.75
CA ASP A 583 -30.13 11.83 -5.07
C ASP A 583 -28.99 11.61 -4.07
N VAL A 584 -28.05 10.75 -4.45
CA VAL A 584 -26.92 10.35 -3.59
C VAL A 584 -25.94 11.50 -3.41
N LEU A 585 -25.71 12.31 -4.47
CA LEU A 585 -24.79 13.45 -4.42
C LEU A 585 -25.27 14.50 -3.41
N GLN A 586 -26.57 14.86 -3.43
CA GLN A 586 -27.10 15.81 -2.45
C GLN A 586 -26.99 15.28 -1.02
N ALA A 587 -27.29 14.00 -0.79
CA ALA A 587 -27.16 13.40 0.54
C ALA A 587 -25.71 13.42 1.06
N TYR A 588 -24.72 13.13 0.19
CA TYR A 588 -23.30 13.20 0.54
C TYR A 588 -22.85 14.63 0.85
N LEU A 589 -23.34 15.63 0.12
CA LEU A 589 -23.05 17.05 0.35
C LEU A 589 -23.62 17.52 1.70
N ASP A 590 -24.91 17.28 1.94
CA ASP A 590 -25.60 17.69 3.17
C ASP A 590 -24.98 17.05 4.42
N GLU A 591 -24.70 15.76 4.39
CA GLU A 591 -24.10 15.03 5.52
C GLU A 591 -22.58 15.23 5.64
N GLY A 592 -21.89 15.49 4.53
CA GLY A 592 -20.46 15.81 4.50
C GLY A 592 -20.16 17.18 5.10
N GLN A 593 -20.97 18.19 4.76
CA GLN A 593 -20.86 19.54 5.32
C GLN A 593 -21.00 19.54 6.85
N LYS A 594 -21.95 18.77 7.40
CA LYS A 594 -22.17 18.60 8.85
C LYS A 594 -20.95 18.01 9.58
N ARG A 595 -20.11 17.25 8.88
CA ARG A 595 -18.86 16.61 9.39
C ARG A 595 -17.60 17.42 9.07
N GLY A 596 -17.74 18.50 8.29
CA GLY A 596 -16.66 19.38 7.85
C GLY A 596 -15.85 18.84 6.65
N LEU A 597 -16.26 17.73 6.05
CA LEU A 597 -15.59 17.08 4.92
C LEU A 597 -15.75 17.91 3.64
N GLU A 598 -14.77 17.86 2.73
CA GLU A 598 -14.97 18.28 1.34
C GLU A 598 -15.51 17.12 0.50
N ILE A 599 -16.58 17.34 -0.26
CA ILE A 599 -17.04 16.41 -1.30
C ILE A 599 -16.60 16.96 -2.65
N HIS A 600 -15.79 16.17 -3.37
CA HIS A 600 -15.33 16.44 -4.73
C HIS A 600 -16.06 15.51 -5.71
N ALA A 601 -16.48 16.04 -6.85
CA ALA A 601 -17.09 15.27 -7.92
C ALA A 601 -16.02 14.56 -8.74
N TRP A 602 -15.70 13.31 -8.39
CA TRP A 602 -14.93 12.40 -9.24
C TRP A 602 -15.80 11.99 -10.44
N VAL A 603 -15.22 12.05 -11.64
CA VAL A 603 -15.91 11.82 -12.91
C VAL A 603 -15.02 11.01 -13.86
N GLU A 604 -15.54 9.88 -14.34
CA GLU A 604 -14.97 9.16 -15.48
C GLU A 604 -15.23 9.99 -16.76
N ASN A 605 -14.18 10.55 -17.39
CA ASN A 605 -14.38 11.48 -18.52
C ASN A 605 -14.73 10.74 -19.83
N PHE A 606 -13.75 10.10 -20.48
CA PHE A 606 -14.01 9.41 -21.76
C PHE A 606 -14.47 7.96 -21.59
N PHE A 607 -14.30 7.38 -20.40
CA PHE A 607 -14.84 6.07 -20.03
C PHE A 607 -16.30 6.21 -19.60
N VAL A 608 -17.21 5.42 -20.19
CA VAL A 608 -18.67 5.61 -20.05
C VAL A 608 -19.50 4.32 -20.03
N GLY A 609 -18.89 3.16 -19.71
CA GLY A 609 -19.64 1.91 -19.52
C GLY A 609 -18.76 0.69 -19.27
N GLY A 610 -19.13 -0.17 -18.31
CA GLY A 610 -18.51 -1.47 -18.10
C GLY A 610 -19.20 -2.32 -17.01
N PRO A 611 -19.30 -3.66 -17.16
CA PRO A 611 -18.86 -4.46 -18.30
C PRO A 611 -19.83 -4.40 -19.51
N GLU A 612 -20.92 -3.62 -19.39
CA GLU A 612 -21.90 -3.36 -20.46
C GLU A 612 -21.74 -1.93 -21.00
N PRO A 613 -22.20 -1.62 -22.23
CA PRO A 613 -21.89 -0.34 -22.91
C PRO A 613 -22.36 0.95 -22.21
N GLY A 614 -23.38 0.87 -21.35
CA GLY A 614 -23.92 2.04 -20.66
C GLY A 614 -24.80 2.95 -21.55
N PRO A 615 -25.54 3.89 -20.94
CA PRO A 615 -26.62 4.62 -21.60
C PRO A 615 -26.09 5.59 -22.67
N VAL A 616 -24.84 6.03 -22.52
CA VAL A 616 -24.15 6.90 -23.47
C VAL A 616 -23.92 6.12 -24.77
N VAL A 617 -23.28 4.95 -24.71
CA VAL A 617 -22.97 4.15 -25.91
C VAL A 617 -24.21 3.52 -26.52
N GLU A 618 -25.21 3.13 -25.71
CA GLU A 618 -26.52 2.66 -26.21
C GLU A 618 -27.25 3.71 -27.07
N ARG A 619 -27.15 5.00 -26.70
CA ARG A 619 -27.85 6.11 -27.38
C ARG A 619 -26.98 6.85 -28.39
N LYS A 620 -25.66 6.71 -28.27
CA LYS A 620 -24.63 7.29 -29.12
C LYS A 620 -23.56 6.25 -29.50
N PRO A 621 -23.95 5.15 -30.18
CA PRO A 621 -22.99 4.14 -30.63
C PRO A 621 -21.97 4.73 -31.62
N GLU A 622 -22.33 5.78 -32.36
CA GLU A 622 -21.44 6.50 -33.29
C GLU A 622 -20.30 7.28 -32.59
N TRP A 623 -20.35 7.43 -31.26
CA TRP A 623 -19.28 8.04 -30.47
C TRP A 623 -18.24 7.05 -29.95
N SER A 624 -18.45 5.74 -30.12
CA SER A 624 -17.55 4.70 -29.57
C SER A 624 -16.13 4.82 -30.14
N LEU A 625 -15.10 4.76 -29.28
CA LEU A 625 -13.73 4.52 -29.74
C LEU A 625 -13.63 3.11 -30.35
N LEU A 626 -12.95 3.00 -31.50
CA LEU A 626 -12.57 1.72 -32.07
C LEU A 626 -11.07 1.44 -31.87
N SER A 627 -10.76 0.20 -31.49
CA SER A 627 -9.41 -0.33 -31.49
C SER A 627 -8.90 -0.57 -32.92
N ARG A 628 -7.59 -0.77 -33.08
CA ARG A 628 -6.95 -1.16 -34.34
C ARG A 628 -7.44 -2.51 -34.89
N LYS A 629 -8.06 -3.35 -34.04
CA LYS A 629 -8.74 -4.61 -34.41
C LYS A 629 -10.25 -4.43 -34.67
N GLY A 630 -10.77 -3.21 -34.59
CA GLY A 630 -12.18 -2.88 -34.81
C GLY A 630 -13.10 -3.14 -33.60
N GLN A 631 -12.55 -3.40 -32.41
CA GLN A 631 -13.34 -3.60 -31.19
C GLN A 631 -13.77 -2.25 -30.61
N ASN A 632 -15.01 -2.12 -30.14
CA ASN A 632 -15.52 -0.89 -29.53
C ASN A 632 -15.37 -0.82 -27.99
N TYR A 633 -14.50 -1.66 -27.44
CA TYR A 633 -14.17 -1.75 -26.01
C TYR A 633 -12.72 -2.20 -25.82
N GLN A 634 -12.10 -1.79 -24.71
CA GLN A 634 -10.94 -2.49 -24.14
C GLN A 634 -11.48 -3.67 -23.32
N GLU A 635 -10.86 -4.84 -23.40
CA GLU A 635 -11.16 -5.99 -22.53
C GLU A 635 -9.96 -6.26 -21.64
N ASP A 636 -10.15 -6.30 -20.32
CA ASP A 636 -9.12 -6.80 -19.42
C ASP A 636 -9.04 -8.32 -19.55
N ALA A 637 -7.86 -8.83 -19.95
CA ALA A 637 -7.64 -10.25 -20.20
C ALA A 637 -7.66 -11.12 -18.93
N ALA A 638 -7.53 -10.53 -17.73
CA ALA A 638 -7.57 -11.27 -16.47
C ALA A 638 -9.01 -11.53 -15.98
N SER A 639 -9.88 -10.50 -16.03
CA SER A 639 -11.26 -10.58 -15.52
C SER A 639 -12.33 -10.72 -16.60
N GLY A 640 -12.02 -10.46 -17.87
CA GLY A 640 -12.99 -10.32 -18.95
C GLY A 640 -13.85 -9.05 -18.86
N PHE A 641 -13.51 -8.10 -17.99
CA PHE A 641 -14.24 -6.84 -17.86
C PHE A 641 -14.02 -5.96 -19.10
N ARG A 642 -15.10 -5.40 -19.63
CA ARG A 642 -15.08 -4.52 -20.80
C ARG A 642 -15.21 -3.06 -20.40
N TYR A 643 -14.31 -2.23 -20.93
CA TYR A 643 -14.31 -0.80 -20.75
C TYR A 643 -14.71 -0.12 -22.06
N TYR A 644 -15.86 0.54 -22.09
CA TYR A 644 -16.39 1.26 -23.24
C TYR A 644 -16.08 2.75 -23.12
N PHE A 645 -15.47 3.32 -24.16
CA PHE A 645 -15.05 4.72 -24.20
C PHE A 645 -15.66 5.47 -25.38
N ILE A 646 -15.91 6.77 -25.19
CA ILE A 646 -16.32 7.72 -26.24
C ILE A 646 -15.11 8.49 -26.79
N ASN A 647 -15.14 8.81 -28.08
CA ASN A 647 -14.01 9.33 -28.85
C ASN A 647 -13.65 10.79 -28.52
N PRO A 648 -12.43 11.08 -28.01
CA PRO A 648 -11.94 12.46 -27.81
C PRO A 648 -11.75 13.25 -29.11
N ALA A 649 -11.68 12.62 -30.28
CA ALA A 649 -11.54 13.36 -31.54
C ALA A 649 -12.80 14.16 -31.92
N LEU A 650 -13.98 13.74 -31.42
CA LEU A 650 -15.28 14.36 -31.70
C LEU A 650 -15.53 15.54 -30.75
N ASP A 651 -16.01 16.68 -31.26
CA ASP A 651 -16.38 17.80 -30.36
C ASP A 651 -17.74 17.59 -29.70
N GLU A 652 -18.59 16.69 -30.23
CA GLU A 652 -19.87 16.34 -29.64
C GLU A 652 -19.72 15.55 -28.33
N THR A 653 -18.64 14.78 -28.16
CA THR A 653 -18.33 14.10 -26.89
C THR A 653 -17.83 15.10 -25.85
N HIS A 654 -17.05 16.09 -26.27
CA HIS A 654 -16.66 17.23 -25.44
C HIS A 654 -17.88 18.04 -24.98
N ASP A 655 -18.80 18.36 -25.90
CA ASP A 655 -20.05 19.07 -25.60
C ASP A 655 -20.91 18.28 -24.60
N PHE A 656 -21.06 16.97 -24.79
CA PHE A 656 -21.79 16.10 -23.87
C PHE A 656 -21.22 16.13 -22.45
N LEU A 657 -19.90 15.92 -22.27
CA LEU A 657 -19.27 15.93 -20.95
C LEU A 657 -19.35 17.33 -20.31
N LEU A 658 -19.18 18.39 -21.10
CA LEU A 658 -19.34 19.76 -20.64
C LEU A 658 -20.76 20.03 -20.15
N ASP A 659 -21.81 19.58 -20.85
CA ASP A 659 -23.20 19.77 -20.41
C ASP A 659 -23.54 18.92 -19.15
N VAL A 660 -22.96 17.72 -18.99
CA VAL A 660 -23.06 16.95 -17.73
C VAL A 660 -22.43 17.72 -16.58
N TYR A 661 -21.21 18.24 -16.75
CA TYR A 661 -20.51 18.96 -15.67
C TYR A 661 -21.10 20.35 -15.41
N LYS A 662 -21.71 20.99 -16.40
CA LYS A 662 -22.48 22.23 -16.26
C LYS A 662 -23.78 22.02 -15.49
N GLU A 663 -24.49 20.90 -15.73
CA GLU A 663 -25.63 20.52 -14.90
C GLU A 663 -25.20 20.20 -13.46
N LEU A 664 -24.07 19.50 -13.27
CA LEU A 664 -23.51 19.19 -11.96
C LEU A 664 -23.14 20.46 -11.18
N LEU A 665 -22.26 21.30 -11.73
CA LEU A 665 -21.74 22.49 -11.07
C LEU A 665 -22.79 23.61 -10.94
N GLY A 666 -23.83 23.60 -11.76
CA GLY A 666 -24.99 24.49 -11.64
C GLY A 666 -26.04 24.05 -10.61
N LYS A 667 -25.98 22.81 -10.12
CA LYS A 667 -26.88 22.27 -9.08
C LYS A 667 -26.22 22.13 -7.71
N TYR A 668 -24.99 21.64 -7.66
CA TYR A 668 -24.40 21.06 -6.45
C TYR A 668 -23.19 21.85 -5.94
N ASP A 669 -23.12 22.07 -4.63
CA ASP A 669 -22.02 22.80 -4.02
C ASP A 669 -20.76 21.93 -3.75
N VAL A 670 -20.31 21.20 -4.77
CA VAL A 670 -19.08 20.40 -4.70
C VAL A 670 -17.84 21.29 -4.58
N ALA A 671 -16.86 20.85 -3.79
CA ALA A 671 -15.61 21.56 -3.54
C ALA A 671 -14.67 21.58 -4.76
N GLY A 672 -14.76 20.55 -5.60
CA GLY A 672 -13.97 20.42 -6.81
C GLY A 672 -14.59 19.46 -7.81
N LEU A 673 -14.15 19.58 -9.06
CA LEU A 673 -14.30 18.56 -10.10
C LEU A 673 -12.97 17.79 -10.16
N HIS A 674 -13.04 16.47 -10.09
CA HIS A 674 -11.89 15.57 -10.02
C HIS A 674 -11.88 14.67 -11.25
N LEU A 675 -11.03 15.03 -12.22
CA LEU A 675 -10.96 14.38 -13.51
C LEU A 675 -10.26 13.03 -13.40
N ASP A 676 -10.94 11.98 -13.84
CA ASP A 676 -10.34 10.68 -14.12
C ASP A 676 -10.76 10.24 -15.53
N TYR A 677 -10.09 9.25 -16.10
CA TYR A 677 -10.32 8.81 -17.48
C TYR A 677 -10.26 9.94 -18.53
N ALA A 678 -9.56 11.03 -18.25
CA ALA A 678 -9.11 12.02 -19.23
C ALA A 678 -7.90 11.43 -19.99
N ARG A 679 -8.17 10.36 -20.74
CA ARG A 679 -7.21 9.49 -21.44
C ARG A 679 -7.94 8.56 -22.43
N TYR A 680 -7.19 7.93 -23.32
CA TYR A 680 -7.64 6.78 -24.11
C TYR A 680 -7.59 5.48 -23.26
N PRO A 681 -8.20 4.37 -23.73
CA PRO A 681 -8.04 3.06 -23.10
C PRO A 681 -6.58 2.62 -23.09
N GLY A 682 -6.19 1.82 -22.09
CA GLY A 682 -4.84 1.25 -22.03
C GLY A 682 -4.76 0.00 -22.90
N SER A 683 -3.86 -0.01 -23.89
CA SER A 683 -3.72 -1.14 -24.81
C SER A 683 -2.69 -2.15 -24.34
N GLY A 684 -1.59 -1.67 -23.72
CA GLY A 684 -0.39 -2.45 -23.40
C GLY A 684 0.36 -3.01 -24.62
N ASP A 685 -0.21 -2.89 -25.81
CA ASP A 685 0.27 -3.42 -27.09
C ASP A 685 -0.35 -2.61 -28.24
N PHE A 686 0.52 -2.03 -29.09
CA PHE A 686 0.10 -1.22 -30.23
C PHE A 686 -0.78 -1.98 -31.24
N THR A 687 -0.79 -3.33 -31.26
CA THR A 687 -1.68 -4.07 -32.16
C THR A 687 -3.16 -3.89 -31.82
N ASN A 688 -3.51 -3.48 -30.59
CA ASN A 688 -4.89 -3.17 -30.19
C ASN A 688 -5.08 -1.74 -29.62
N ASP A 689 -4.20 -0.82 -30.02
CA ASP A 689 -4.28 0.63 -29.76
C ASP A 689 -5.62 1.25 -30.25
N PHE A 690 -6.04 2.40 -29.73
CA PHE A 690 -7.40 2.97 -29.90
C PHE A 690 -7.47 4.30 -30.66
N GLY A 691 -8.62 4.57 -31.28
CA GLY A 691 -8.83 5.73 -32.17
C GLY A 691 -8.62 5.39 -33.65
N TYR A 692 -8.87 4.13 -34.04
CA TYR A 692 -8.81 3.67 -35.44
C TYR A 692 -10.18 3.65 -36.13
N ASP A 693 -11.13 4.42 -35.58
CA ASP A 693 -12.37 4.77 -36.26
C ASP A 693 -12.10 5.61 -37.52
N ALA A 694 -13.09 5.66 -38.41
CA ALA A 694 -12.93 6.33 -39.70
C ALA A 694 -12.67 7.84 -39.57
N TYR A 695 -13.29 8.53 -38.59
CA TYR A 695 -13.16 9.97 -38.43
C TYR A 695 -11.74 10.36 -37.95
N THR A 696 -11.25 9.72 -36.90
CA THR A 696 -9.92 10.00 -36.34
C THR A 696 -8.80 9.67 -37.33
N ARG A 697 -8.95 8.58 -38.10
CA ARG A 697 -8.03 8.21 -39.20
C ARG A 697 -8.07 9.22 -40.34
N ASP A 698 -9.26 9.66 -40.76
CA ASP A 698 -9.43 10.67 -41.80
C ASP A 698 -8.72 11.99 -41.46
N LEU A 699 -8.79 12.44 -40.21
CA LEU A 699 -8.08 13.64 -39.75
C LEU A 699 -6.56 13.52 -39.93
N PHE A 700 -5.98 12.35 -39.61
CA PHE A 700 -4.54 12.11 -39.77
C PHE A 700 -4.15 11.95 -41.25
N GLN A 701 -4.92 11.17 -42.01
CA GLN A 701 -4.73 10.94 -43.45
C GLN A 701 -4.82 12.24 -44.27
N LYS A 702 -5.70 13.17 -43.89
CA LYS A 702 -5.82 14.50 -44.52
C LYS A 702 -4.65 15.43 -44.18
N LYS A 703 -4.07 15.31 -42.98
CA LYS A 703 -2.98 16.17 -42.51
C LYS A 703 -1.56 15.67 -42.87
N TYR A 704 -1.38 14.36 -43.00
CA TYR A 704 -0.05 13.73 -43.18
C TYR A 704 0.04 12.75 -44.35
N GLY A 705 -0.99 12.68 -45.21
CA GLY A 705 -0.98 11.86 -46.42
C GLY A 705 -0.98 10.34 -46.21
N THR A 706 -1.01 9.86 -44.97
CA THR A 706 -0.87 8.43 -44.60
C THR A 706 -1.97 8.01 -43.63
N ASP A 707 -2.59 6.85 -43.83
CA ASP A 707 -3.55 6.26 -42.89
C ASP A 707 -2.79 5.69 -41.68
N PRO A 708 -3.08 6.11 -40.43
CA PRO A 708 -2.31 5.66 -39.27
C PRO A 708 -2.49 4.17 -38.95
N ILE A 709 -3.47 3.47 -39.55
CA ILE A 709 -3.58 2.00 -39.48
C ILE A 709 -2.40 1.28 -40.16
N LEU A 710 -1.62 1.98 -40.99
CA LEU A 710 -0.39 1.49 -41.63
C LEU A 710 0.88 1.79 -40.81
N LEU A 711 0.80 2.67 -39.80
CA LEU A 711 1.95 3.09 -39.00
C LEU A 711 2.20 2.17 -37.81
N HIS A 712 3.47 2.03 -37.43
CA HIS A 712 3.98 1.20 -36.34
C HIS A 712 4.88 2.03 -35.39
N PRO A 713 5.06 1.63 -34.12
CA PRO A 713 6.04 2.25 -33.23
C PRO A 713 7.45 2.23 -33.84
N GLY A 714 7.99 3.42 -34.09
CA GLY A 714 9.29 3.62 -34.76
C GLY A 714 9.19 4.29 -36.14
N ASP A 715 8.02 4.28 -36.79
CA ASP A 715 7.81 5.01 -38.05
C ASP A 715 7.89 6.52 -37.84
N ALA A 716 8.41 7.25 -38.83
CA ALA A 716 8.65 8.70 -38.73
C ALA A 716 7.39 9.53 -38.39
N LEU A 717 6.20 9.05 -38.78
CA LEU A 717 4.92 9.68 -38.47
C LEU A 717 4.25 9.16 -37.18
N TRP A 718 4.76 8.09 -36.55
CA TRP A 718 4.15 7.51 -35.34
C TRP A 718 4.05 8.52 -34.19
N ALA A 719 5.12 9.29 -33.97
CA ALA A 719 5.11 10.35 -32.96
C ALA A 719 4.03 11.40 -33.23
N LYS A 720 3.72 11.70 -34.50
CA LYS A 720 2.65 12.65 -34.86
C LYS A 720 1.25 12.06 -34.68
N TRP A 721 1.09 10.76 -34.84
CA TRP A 721 -0.16 10.06 -34.53
C TRP A 721 -0.45 10.01 -33.03
N VAL A 722 0.60 9.85 -32.20
CA VAL A 722 0.50 10.03 -30.74
C VAL A 722 0.21 11.48 -30.38
N ASP A 723 0.99 12.44 -30.90
CA ASP A 723 0.82 13.88 -30.64
C ASP A 723 -0.61 14.37 -30.94
N MET A 724 -1.21 13.92 -32.05
CA MET A 724 -2.56 14.34 -32.44
C MET A 724 -3.64 13.82 -31.48
N ARG A 725 -3.54 12.55 -31.05
CA ARG A 725 -4.52 11.93 -30.15
C ARG A 725 -4.42 12.48 -28.72
N VAL A 726 -3.21 12.71 -28.21
CA VAL A 726 -2.98 13.45 -26.96
C VAL A 726 -3.56 14.87 -27.07
N GLY A 727 -3.37 15.52 -28.22
CA GLY A 727 -3.91 16.86 -28.50
C GLY A 727 -5.44 16.96 -28.41
N PHE A 728 -6.18 15.88 -28.66
CA PHE A 728 -7.63 15.84 -28.47
C PHE A 728 -8.02 15.83 -26.98
N VAL A 729 -7.33 15.03 -26.15
CA VAL A 729 -7.52 15.03 -24.69
C VAL A 729 -7.15 16.39 -24.09
N ASP A 730 -6.05 17.00 -24.56
CA ASP A 730 -5.64 18.35 -24.14
C ASP A 730 -6.67 19.42 -24.52
N LYS A 731 -7.21 19.37 -25.76
CA LYS A 731 -8.28 20.27 -26.24
C LYS A 731 -9.49 20.21 -25.30
N PHE A 732 -9.89 19.02 -24.86
CA PHE A 732 -10.96 18.83 -23.89
C PHE A 732 -10.62 19.44 -22.52
N VAL A 733 -9.49 19.06 -21.91
CA VAL A 733 -9.14 19.51 -20.55
C VAL A 733 -8.94 21.04 -20.51
N PHE A 734 -8.38 21.63 -21.56
CA PHE A 734 -8.20 23.09 -21.68
C PHE A 734 -9.54 23.81 -21.82
N ARG A 735 -10.47 23.25 -22.60
CA ARG A 735 -11.85 23.76 -22.73
C ARG A 735 -12.60 23.65 -21.39
N LEU A 736 -12.55 22.49 -20.74
CA LEU A 736 -13.20 22.23 -19.46
C LEU A 736 -12.68 23.15 -18.34
N ALA A 737 -11.36 23.30 -18.20
CA ALA A 737 -10.78 24.19 -17.20
C ALA A 737 -11.27 25.64 -17.36
N ARG A 738 -11.39 26.12 -18.60
CA ARG A 738 -11.91 27.45 -18.91
C ARG A 738 -13.40 27.58 -18.61
N GLU A 739 -14.24 26.65 -19.05
CA GLU A 739 -15.69 26.75 -18.86
C GLU A 739 -16.12 26.49 -17.41
N ALA A 740 -15.52 25.53 -16.71
CA ALA A 740 -15.82 25.25 -15.29
C ALA A 740 -15.56 26.46 -14.39
N LYS A 741 -14.47 27.21 -14.64
CA LYS A 741 -14.16 28.46 -13.90
C LYS A 741 -15.08 29.63 -14.31
N LYS A 742 -15.79 29.59 -15.45
CA LYS A 742 -16.89 30.53 -15.74
C LYS A 742 -18.15 30.16 -14.96
N TRP A 743 -18.52 28.89 -14.94
CA TRP A 743 -19.76 28.42 -14.30
C TRP A 743 -19.68 28.52 -12.77
N LYS A 744 -18.53 28.17 -12.19
CA LYS A 744 -18.28 28.21 -10.74
C LYS A 744 -16.83 28.63 -10.46
N PRO A 745 -16.51 29.94 -10.40
CA PRO A 745 -15.12 30.44 -10.32
C PRO A 745 -14.25 29.88 -9.17
N GLN A 746 -14.88 29.45 -8.07
CA GLN A 746 -14.20 28.89 -6.90
C GLN A 746 -14.06 27.35 -6.95
N VAL A 747 -14.56 26.66 -7.97
CA VAL A 747 -14.43 25.20 -8.08
C VAL A 747 -12.96 24.82 -8.26
N LYS A 748 -12.44 23.88 -7.47
CA LYS A 748 -11.13 23.29 -7.71
C LYS A 748 -11.21 22.39 -8.94
N LEU A 749 -10.21 22.42 -9.82
CA LEU A 749 -10.03 21.38 -10.84
C LEU A 749 -8.87 20.49 -10.44
N THR A 750 -9.13 19.21 -10.24
CA THR A 750 -8.13 18.22 -9.80
C THR A 750 -8.12 17.03 -10.76
N ALA A 751 -7.07 16.22 -10.75
CA ALA A 751 -6.99 15.07 -11.67
C ALA A 751 -6.26 13.86 -11.05
N ALA A 752 -6.87 12.68 -11.20
CA ALA A 752 -6.22 11.39 -11.07
C ALA A 752 -5.43 11.11 -12.36
N VAL A 753 -4.15 10.73 -12.21
CA VAL A 753 -3.21 10.64 -13.34
C VAL A 753 -2.27 9.45 -13.19
N TRP A 754 -1.82 8.91 -14.32
CA TRP A 754 -0.75 7.91 -14.32
C TRP A 754 0.58 8.56 -13.87
N PRO A 755 1.39 7.90 -13.02
CA PRO A 755 2.63 8.49 -12.51
C PRO A 755 3.81 8.42 -13.51
N GLU A 756 3.86 7.42 -14.39
CA GLU A 756 4.87 7.32 -15.45
C GLU A 756 4.49 8.14 -16.69
N TYR A 757 4.68 9.45 -16.64
CA TYR A 757 4.21 10.39 -17.67
C TYR A 757 4.61 10.06 -19.11
N GLU A 758 5.79 9.50 -19.35
CA GLU A 758 6.24 9.07 -20.67
C GLU A 758 5.47 7.83 -21.19
N ILE A 759 5.11 6.89 -20.29
CA ILE A 759 4.27 5.74 -20.60
C ILE A 759 2.81 6.19 -20.76
N ALA A 760 2.35 7.08 -19.89
CA ALA A 760 1.01 7.66 -19.93
C ALA A 760 0.74 8.37 -21.27
N ARG A 761 1.71 9.12 -21.80
CA ARG A 761 1.62 9.74 -23.13
C ARG A 761 1.68 8.72 -24.28
N GLY A 762 2.33 7.57 -24.08
CA GLY A 762 2.58 6.56 -25.11
C GLY A 762 1.49 5.49 -25.30
N ASP A 763 0.84 5.04 -24.21
CA ASP A 763 -0.21 4.00 -24.24
C ASP A 763 -1.61 4.60 -24.03
N VAL A 764 -1.88 5.20 -22.87
CA VAL A 764 -3.19 5.83 -22.58
C VAL A 764 -3.36 7.24 -23.14
N LEU A 765 -2.36 7.77 -23.85
CA LEU A 765 -2.39 9.08 -24.54
C LEU A 765 -2.74 10.27 -23.62
N GLN A 766 -2.23 10.26 -22.39
CA GLN A 766 -2.42 11.29 -21.36
C GLN A 766 -1.13 12.10 -21.11
N ASP A 767 -1.16 13.42 -21.30
CA ASP A 767 -0.08 14.34 -20.88
C ASP A 767 -0.57 15.28 -19.75
N SER A 768 -0.81 14.69 -18.58
CA SER A 768 -1.27 15.41 -17.40
C SER A 768 -0.31 16.52 -16.94
N MET A 769 0.99 16.35 -17.22
CA MET A 769 2.00 17.37 -16.93
C MET A 769 1.91 18.56 -17.88
N ASN A 770 1.34 18.43 -19.08
CA ASN A 770 0.97 19.58 -19.91
C ASN A 770 -0.10 20.45 -19.22
N TRP A 771 -1.14 19.83 -18.65
CA TRP A 771 -2.22 20.53 -17.96
C TRP A 771 -1.72 21.27 -16.70
N VAL A 772 -0.78 20.64 -15.97
CA VAL A 772 -0.12 21.25 -14.80
C VAL A 772 0.80 22.41 -15.22
N LYS A 773 1.61 22.28 -16.29
CA LYS A 773 2.43 23.38 -16.83
C LYS A 773 1.58 24.60 -17.21
N HIS A 774 0.38 24.36 -17.75
CA HIS A 774 -0.61 25.39 -18.08
C HIS A 774 -1.41 25.92 -16.87
N ASN A 775 -1.05 25.55 -15.64
CA ASN A 775 -1.67 26.02 -14.39
C ASN A 775 -3.17 25.68 -14.25
N LEU A 776 -3.69 24.72 -15.02
CA LEU A 776 -5.11 24.38 -15.09
C LEU A 776 -5.55 23.48 -13.92
N ILE A 777 -4.70 22.54 -13.54
CA ILE A 777 -4.94 21.62 -12.41
C ILE A 777 -4.50 22.30 -11.12
N ASP A 778 -5.38 22.34 -10.13
CA ASP A 778 -5.16 22.93 -8.80
C ASP A 778 -4.44 21.95 -7.87
N ASN A 779 -4.74 20.65 -7.94
CA ASN A 779 -4.11 19.57 -7.17
C ASN A 779 -4.07 18.30 -8.04
N VAL A 780 -2.91 17.65 -8.15
CA VAL A 780 -2.68 16.48 -9.03
C VAL A 780 -2.40 15.21 -8.22
N PHE A 781 -2.98 14.10 -8.67
CA PHE A 781 -3.06 12.84 -7.93
C PHE A 781 -2.41 11.71 -8.75
N PRO A 782 -1.07 11.57 -8.71
CA PRO A 782 -0.38 10.42 -9.29
C PRO A 782 -0.81 9.12 -8.59
N MET A 783 -1.39 8.20 -9.35
CA MET A 783 -1.91 6.92 -8.87
C MET A 783 -0.79 5.88 -8.73
N SER A 784 0.02 5.98 -7.68
CA SER A 784 1.19 5.12 -7.47
C SER A 784 0.83 3.85 -6.68
N TYR A 785 0.07 2.97 -7.34
CA TYR A 785 -0.38 1.69 -6.76
C TYR A 785 0.71 0.63 -6.85
N LYS A 786 1.79 0.81 -6.07
CA LYS A 786 3.01 -0.02 -6.11
C LYS A 786 3.28 -0.67 -4.75
N LEU A 787 3.87 -1.87 -4.77
CA LEU A 787 4.24 -2.60 -3.54
C LEU A 787 5.49 -2.02 -2.86
N ASP A 788 6.45 -1.50 -3.63
CA ASP A 788 7.68 -0.91 -3.09
C ASP A 788 7.53 0.60 -2.88
N THR A 789 7.66 1.02 -1.61
CA THR A 789 7.73 2.41 -1.16
C THR A 789 8.76 3.25 -1.91
N SER A 790 9.87 2.67 -2.37
CA SER A 790 10.91 3.42 -3.10
C SER A 790 10.39 3.98 -4.43
N LEU A 791 9.53 3.23 -5.12
CA LEU A 791 8.92 3.63 -6.39
C LEU A 791 7.83 4.69 -6.18
N VAL A 792 7.03 4.55 -5.12
CA VAL A 792 6.02 5.55 -4.72
C VAL A 792 6.66 6.90 -4.42
N VAL A 793 7.80 6.89 -3.73
CA VAL A 793 8.61 8.09 -3.48
C VAL A 793 9.21 8.66 -4.77
N GLU A 794 9.63 7.83 -5.73
CA GLU A 794 10.14 8.31 -7.01
C GLU A 794 9.06 9.03 -7.83
N ASP A 795 7.85 8.46 -7.90
CA ASP A 795 6.70 9.05 -8.59
C ASP A 795 6.27 10.38 -7.94
N ALA A 796 6.12 10.38 -6.61
CA ALA A 796 5.79 11.58 -5.85
C ALA A 796 6.83 12.69 -6.06
N ARG A 797 8.13 12.32 -6.14
CA ARG A 797 9.24 13.25 -6.39
C ARG A 797 9.20 13.83 -7.81
N LYS A 798 9.08 12.98 -8.84
CA LYS A 798 8.94 13.41 -10.25
C LYS A 798 7.76 14.38 -10.42
N THR A 799 6.64 14.07 -9.78
CA THR A 799 5.44 14.92 -9.79
C THR A 799 5.70 16.27 -9.12
N PHE A 800 6.32 16.28 -7.93
CA PHE A 800 6.57 17.50 -7.15
C PHE A 800 7.60 18.44 -7.80
N GLU A 801 8.67 17.88 -8.40
CA GLU A 801 9.68 18.61 -9.17
C GLU A 801 9.12 19.26 -10.45
N THR A 802 8.11 18.63 -11.05
CA THR A 802 7.41 19.12 -12.26
C THR A 802 6.31 20.12 -11.92
N ALA A 803 5.51 19.87 -10.89
CA ALA A 803 4.34 20.69 -10.52
C ALA A 803 4.69 22.08 -9.99
N ARG A 804 5.86 22.23 -9.32
CA ARG A 804 6.43 23.52 -8.89
C ARG A 804 5.43 24.45 -8.18
N ASP A 805 5.11 25.61 -8.75
CA ASP A 805 4.17 26.60 -8.22
C ASP A 805 2.77 26.50 -8.86
N LYS A 806 2.51 25.48 -9.70
CA LYS A 806 1.28 25.39 -10.53
C LYS A 806 0.19 24.49 -9.96
N SER A 807 0.56 23.49 -9.17
CA SER A 807 -0.37 22.52 -8.59
C SER A 807 0.12 22.05 -7.23
N TYR A 808 -0.82 21.79 -6.32
CA TYR A 808 -0.60 20.92 -5.17
C TYR A 808 -0.40 19.46 -5.65
N VAL A 809 0.18 18.60 -4.82
CA VAL A 809 0.45 17.19 -5.15
C VAL A 809 -0.03 16.30 -4.02
N THR A 810 -0.91 15.35 -4.32
CA THR A 810 -1.44 14.38 -3.36
C THR A 810 -1.13 12.97 -3.88
N ILE A 811 -0.29 12.18 -3.19
CA ILE A 811 0.08 10.85 -3.68
C ILE A 811 -1.09 9.87 -3.54
N GLY A 812 -1.45 9.16 -4.62
CA GLY A 812 -2.42 8.06 -4.58
C GLY A 812 -1.76 6.78 -4.08
N VAL A 813 -2.28 6.20 -2.99
CA VAL A 813 -1.79 4.94 -2.40
C VAL A 813 -2.89 3.87 -2.43
N GLY A 814 -2.53 2.65 -2.84
CA GLY A 814 -3.49 1.56 -3.02
C GLY A 814 -3.64 0.70 -1.76
N SER A 815 -4.79 0.75 -1.10
CA SER A 815 -5.17 -0.24 -0.06
C SER A 815 -5.66 -1.56 -0.64
N PHE A 816 -6.06 -1.57 -1.92
CA PHE A 816 -6.60 -2.73 -2.64
C PHE A 816 -5.55 -3.75 -3.10
N ILE A 817 -4.25 -3.40 -3.08
CA ILE A 817 -3.12 -4.24 -3.52
C ILE A 817 -2.46 -5.02 -2.36
N ASP A 818 -3.23 -5.33 -1.31
CA ASP A 818 -2.84 -6.17 -0.16
C ASP A 818 -1.51 -5.80 0.53
N LEU A 819 -1.24 -4.49 0.66
CA LEU A 819 -0.10 -3.98 1.42
C LEU A 819 -0.16 -4.38 2.91
N THR A 820 1.01 -4.65 3.50
CA THR A 820 1.11 -4.69 4.97
C THR A 820 0.79 -3.29 5.53
N LYS A 821 0.24 -3.24 6.75
CA LYS A 821 -0.16 -1.96 7.36
C LYS A 821 1.03 -1.03 7.58
N ASP A 822 2.20 -1.59 7.81
CA ASP A 822 3.46 -0.87 7.94
C ASP A 822 3.91 -0.31 6.58
N ALA A 823 3.88 -1.11 5.51
CA ALA A 823 4.26 -0.65 4.17
C ALA A 823 3.34 0.48 3.67
N PHE A 824 2.03 0.36 3.88
CA PHE A 824 1.05 1.42 3.56
C PHE A 824 1.33 2.72 4.33
N ILE A 825 1.67 2.63 5.62
CA ILE A 825 2.04 3.80 6.44
C ILE A 825 3.40 4.37 6.03
N ASP A 826 4.39 3.53 5.71
CA ASP A 826 5.71 3.95 5.21
C ASP A 826 5.63 4.66 3.86
N GLN A 827 4.73 4.25 2.95
CA GLN A 827 4.47 4.98 1.70
C GLN A 827 4.02 6.41 1.95
N ILE A 828 3.09 6.60 2.89
CA ILE A 828 2.60 7.93 3.30
C ILE A 828 3.74 8.74 3.96
N ILE A 829 4.44 8.16 4.94
CA ILE A 829 5.55 8.83 5.66
C ILE A 829 6.67 9.23 4.71
N ALA A 830 7.13 8.33 3.84
CA ALA A 830 8.27 8.57 2.96
C ALA A 830 7.94 9.60 1.88
N SER A 831 6.73 9.54 1.30
CA SER A 831 6.25 10.53 0.34
C SER A 831 6.11 11.92 0.97
N HIS A 832 5.65 12.01 2.23
CA HIS A 832 5.55 13.28 2.96
C HIS A 832 6.90 14.00 3.14
N ARG A 833 8.03 13.29 3.24
CA ARG A 833 9.38 13.90 3.37
C ARG A 833 9.76 14.77 2.17
N LEU A 834 9.12 14.59 1.02
CA LEU A 834 9.31 15.41 -0.18
C LEU A 834 8.61 16.78 -0.10
N GLY A 835 7.78 17.03 0.92
CA GLY A 835 6.99 18.27 1.05
C GLY A 835 5.69 18.28 0.22
N ILE A 836 5.23 17.13 -0.28
CA ILE A 836 3.94 17.01 -0.97
C ILE A 836 2.75 17.40 -0.07
N SER A 837 1.63 17.71 -0.70
CA SER A 837 0.45 18.31 -0.06
C SER A 837 -0.41 17.33 0.73
N GLY A 838 -0.25 16.02 0.51
CA GLY A 838 -0.91 14.98 1.30
C GLY A 838 -0.90 13.62 0.59
N SER A 839 -1.84 12.76 0.98
CA SER A 839 -2.06 11.44 0.40
C SER A 839 -3.56 11.15 0.21
N ALA A 840 -3.89 10.31 -0.76
CA ALA A 840 -5.25 9.88 -1.07
C ALA A 840 -5.28 8.37 -1.24
N VAL A 841 -6.28 7.72 -0.64
CA VAL A 841 -6.35 6.26 -0.58
C VAL A 841 -7.33 5.74 -1.63
N PHE A 842 -6.88 4.78 -2.44
CA PHE A 842 -7.72 4.00 -3.33
C PHE A 842 -7.89 2.58 -2.74
N GLU A 843 -9.06 2.16 -2.29
CA GLU A 843 -10.31 2.93 -2.17
C GLU A 843 -11.03 2.63 -0.83
N TYR A 844 -12.21 3.20 -0.65
CA TYR A 844 -13.03 3.13 0.56
C TYR A 844 -13.20 1.72 1.15
N GLU A 845 -13.59 0.71 0.37
CA GLU A 845 -13.84 -0.63 0.90
C GLU A 845 -12.56 -1.33 1.34
N SER A 846 -11.52 -1.35 0.50
CA SER A 846 -10.22 -1.93 0.85
C SER A 846 -9.56 -1.23 2.03
N PHE A 847 -9.74 0.09 2.19
CA PHE A 847 -9.23 0.83 3.35
C PHE A 847 -9.90 0.40 4.66
N PHE A 848 -11.23 0.26 4.69
CA PHE A 848 -12.00 -0.07 5.89
C PHE A 848 -12.15 -1.58 6.16
N ASP A 849 -12.52 -2.40 5.16
CA ASP A 849 -12.75 -3.84 5.33
C ASP A 849 -11.44 -4.59 5.64
N GLN A 850 -10.28 -4.08 5.18
CA GLN A 850 -8.97 -4.60 5.61
C GLN A 850 -8.39 -3.90 6.86
N GLY A 851 -9.07 -2.90 7.42
CA GLY A 851 -8.66 -2.24 8.67
C GLY A 851 -7.37 -1.41 8.62
N TYR A 852 -7.08 -0.71 7.53
CA TYR A 852 -5.96 0.25 7.49
C TYR A 852 -6.24 1.51 8.33
N ASP A 853 -7.51 1.92 8.38
CA ASP A 853 -8.05 3.02 9.19
C ASP A 853 -7.50 2.99 10.63
N LYS A 854 -7.63 1.84 11.30
CA LYS A 854 -7.27 1.58 12.70
C LYS A 854 -5.83 1.95 13.04
N ASN A 855 -4.91 1.81 12.09
CA ASN A 855 -3.48 2.12 12.31
C ASN A 855 -3.15 3.56 11.87
N THR A 856 -3.78 4.06 10.80
CA THR A 856 -3.60 5.47 10.39
C THR A 856 -4.04 6.47 11.46
N VAL A 857 -5.14 6.24 12.17
CA VAL A 857 -5.63 7.11 13.27
C VAL A 857 -4.77 7.08 14.54
N LEU A 858 -3.77 6.20 14.60
CA LEU A 858 -2.78 6.16 15.68
C LEU A 858 -1.49 6.88 15.27
N GLY A 859 -1.09 6.71 14.01
CA GLY A 859 0.07 7.34 13.39
C GLY A 859 -0.28 8.57 12.53
N VAL A 860 -0.10 8.44 11.21
CA VAL A 860 -0.12 9.56 10.24
C VAL A 860 -1.36 10.46 10.32
N TYR A 861 -2.54 9.91 10.60
CA TYR A 861 -3.81 10.64 10.64
C TYR A 861 -4.33 10.91 12.07
N ARG A 862 -3.52 10.68 13.12
CA ARG A 862 -3.90 10.84 14.54
C ARG A 862 -4.59 12.18 14.86
N ASN A 863 -4.11 13.28 14.30
CA ASN A 863 -4.69 14.62 14.49
C ASN A 863 -5.51 15.00 13.25
N GLU A 864 -6.64 15.70 13.38
CA GLU A 864 -7.32 16.30 12.22
C GLU A 864 -6.38 17.27 11.47
N ALA A 865 -6.46 17.29 10.14
CA ALA A 865 -5.68 18.17 9.28
C ALA A 865 -6.54 19.13 8.46
N VAL A 866 -6.02 20.34 8.22
CA VAL A 866 -6.60 21.31 7.28
C VAL A 866 -6.21 20.93 5.85
N VAL A 867 -7.21 20.84 4.95
CA VAL A 867 -6.96 20.63 3.51
C VAL A 867 -6.18 21.83 2.94
N PRO A 868 -4.97 21.66 2.37
CA PRO A 868 -4.05 22.75 2.04
C PRO A 868 -4.64 23.85 1.15
N ASP A 869 -5.46 23.43 0.17
CA ASP A 869 -5.98 24.26 -0.93
C ASP A 869 -7.42 24.77 -0.68
N ARG A 870 -8.07 24.38 0.42
CA ARG A 870 -9.43 24.81 0.79
C ARG A 870 -9.49 26.26 1.24
N ASP A 871 -8.56 26.64 2.10
CA ASP A 871 -8.40 27.98 2.62
C ASP A 871 -6.91 28.19 2.88
N PRO A 872 -6.16 28.72 1.90
CA PRO A 872 -4.74 28.97 2.06
C PRO A 872 -4.41 29.92 3.23
N ALA A 873 -5.32 30.79 3.65
CA ALA A 873 -5.09 31.66 4.81
C ALA A 873 -5.08 30.84 6.11
N ARG A 874 -6.05 29.92 6.26
CA ARG A 874 -6.12 28.95 7.37
C ARG A 874 -5.01 27.93 7.34
N SER A 875 -4.63 27.42 6.16
CA SER A 875 -3.49 26.52 5.99
C SER A 875 -2.19 27.19 6.45
N LEU A 876 -1.91 28.42 6.00
CA LEU A 876 -0.74 29.18 6.44
C LEU A 876 -0.78 29.46 7.96
N ALA A 877 -1.93 29.84 8.50
CA ALA A 877 -2.08 30.09 9.94
C ALA A 877 -1.83 28.80 10.77
N ALA A 878 -2.33 27.65 10.31
CA ALA A 878 -2.16 26.37 11.00
C ALA A 878 -0.71 25.87 11.03
N VAL A 879 0.05 26.04 9.93
CA VAL A 879 1.50 25.72 9.92
C VAL A 879 2.26 26.64 10.87
N ILE A 880 2.02 27.95 10.81
CA ILE A 880 2.78 28.95 11.58
C ILE A 880 2.45 28.89 13.08
N ALA A 881 1.17 28.69 13.44
CA ALA A 881 0.78 28.41 14.83
C ALA A 881 1.36 27.07 15.32
N GLY A 882 1.38 26.04 14.47
CA GLY A 882 2.04 24.76 14.73
C GLY A 882 3.53 24.92 15.04
N GLN A 883 4.25 25.76 14.28
CA GLN A 883 5.67 26.04 14.57
C GLN A 883 5.87 26.92 15.79
N LYS A 884 5.01 27.91 16.05
CA LYS A 884 5.07 28.70 17.29
C LYS A 884 4.89 27.81 18.53
N ARG A 885 4.02 26.80 18.43
CA ARG A 885 3.86 25.75 19.44
C ARG A 885 5.12 24.87 19.56
N LYS A 886 5.62 24.30 18.46
CA LYS A 886 6.83 23.45 18.45
C LYS A 886 8.08 24.18 18.98
N VAL A 887 8.26 25.47 18.68
CA VAL A 887 9.33 26.30 19.26
C VAL A 887 9.32 26.27 20.80
N LYS A 888 8.14 26.43 21.42
CA LYS A 888 7.96 26.44 22.87
C LYS A 888 8.00 25.05 23.50
N GLU A 889 7.22 24.12 22.98
CA GLU A 889 6.91 22.83 23.60
C GLU A 889 7.90 21.72 23.25
N LEU A 890 8.64 21.87 22.15
CA LEU A 890 9.48 20.81 21.57
C LEU A 890 10.94 21.26 21.46
N TYR A 891 11.22 22.31 20.67
CA TYR A 891 12.58 22.74 20.36
C TYR A 891 13.29 23.39 21.55
N LEU A 892 12.60 24.27 22.31
CA LEU A 892 13.14 24.83 23.55
C LEU A 892 13.16 23.80 24.68
N HIS A 893 12.10 22.99 24.81
CA HIS A 893 11.95 22.00 25.88
C HIS A 893 13.04 20.92 25.84
N PHE A 894 13.28 20.31 24.67
CA PHE A 894 14.37 19.34 24.46
C PHE A 894 15.71 20.00 24.08
N LYS A 895 15.89 21.30 24.37
CA LYS A 895 17.17 22.05 24.29
C LYS A 895 17.81 22.13 22.89
N GLY A 896 17.04 21.97 21.83
CA GLY A 896 17.48 22.18 20.44
C GLY A 896 17.67 23.66 20.07
N MET A 897 17.10 24.58 20.84
CA MET A 897 17.39 26.01 20.77
C MET A 897 17.42 26.66 22.16
N ASP A 898 18.10 27.80 22.28
CA ASP A 898 18.13 28.60 23.51
C ASP A 898 16.98 29.61 23.56
N ALA A 899 16.63 30.08 24.76
CA ALA A 899 15.47 30.94 24.99
C ALA A 899 15.47 32.25 24.19
N ARG A 900 16.64 32.78 23.77
CA ARG A 900 16.71 34.00 22.95
C ARG A 900 16.37 33.71 21.48
N LYS A 901 16.79 32.56 20.95
CA LYS A 901 16.33 32.09 19.63
C LYS A 901 14.84 31.76 19.65
N ALA A 902 14.36 31.09 20.70
CA ALA A 902 12.95 30.76 20.86
C ALA A 902 12.06 32.01 20.88
N GLY A 903 12.47 33.06 21.60
CA GLY A 903 11.80 34.38 21.55
C GLY A 903 11.81 34.98 20.14
N ARG A 904 12.99 35.17 19.55
CA ARG A 904 13.14 35.78 18.21
C ARG A 904 12.32 35.07 17.13
N TYR A 905 12.37 33.74 17.05
CA TYR A 905 11.58 32.99 16.07
C TYR A 905 10.08 33.01 16.40
N THR A 906 9.68 33.10 17.67
CA THR A 906 8.28 33.33 18.06
C THR A 906 7.79 34.68 17.55
N ASP A 907 8.60 35.75 17.67
CA ASP A 907 8.24 37.10 17.21
C ASP A 907 8.09 37.17 15.68
N GLU A 908 8.98 36.53 14.91
CA GLU A 908 8.90 36.46 13.44
C GLU A 908 7.68 35.62 12.96
N LEU A 909 7.38 34.51 13.63
CA LEU A 909 6.18 33.70 13.36
C LEU A 909 4.90 34.50 13.69
N GLU A 910 4.89 35.24 14.81
CA GLU A 910 3.77 36.12 15.18
C GLU A 910 3.60 37.29 14.21
N ALA A 911 4.70 37.82 13.64
CA ALA A 911 4.62 38.82 12.57
C ALA A 911 3.91 38.27 11.33
N ILE A 912 4.12 37.00 10.96
CA ILE A 912 3.39 36.32 9.88
C ILE A 912 1.90 36.14 10.24
N ILE A 913 1.59 35.63 11.43
CA ILE A 913 0.20 35.52 11.94
C ILE A 913 -0.52 36.88 11.90
N LYS A 914 0.15 37.96 12.28
CA LYS A 914 -0.40 39.33 12.25
C LYS A 914 -0.67 39.83 10.82
N LYS A 915 0.07 39.36 9.81
CA LYS A 915 -0.23 39.64 8.38
C LYS A 915 -1.36 38.76 7.83
N LEU A 916 -1.55 37.57 8.38
CA LEU A 916 -2.75 36.76 8.13
C LEU A 916 -3.98 37.32 8.87
N GLY A 917 -3.82 38.20 9.86
CA GLY A 917 -4.93 38.76 10.63
C GLY A 917 -5.32 37.98 11.89
N GLY A 918 -4.44 37.09 12.35
CA GLY A 918 -4.62 36.25 13.53
C GLY A 918 -5.01 34.80 13.21
N GLU A 919 -4.76 33.90 14.17
CA GLU A 919 -4.93 32.45 14.00
C GLU A 919 -6.38 32.00 13.79
N LYS A 920 -7.34 32.72 14.38
CA LYS A 920 -8.75 32.30 14.42
C LYS A 920 -9.54 32.61 13.15
N ASN A 921 -9.28 33.77 12.53
CA ASN A 921 -10.01 34.27 11.37
C ASN A 921 -9.03 34.82 10.30
N PRO A 922 -8.11 34.00 9.78
CA PRO A 922 -7.07 34.47 8.87
C PRO A 922 -7.65 34.91 7.51
N ARG A 923 -6.96 35.85 6.84
CA ARG A 923 -7.35 36.49 5.58
C ARG A 923 -6.13 36.80 4.71
N LEU A 924 -6.22 36.44 3.44
CA LEU A 924 -5.08 36.45 2.51
C LEU A 924 -5.41 37.21 1.21
N ASN A 925 -5.55 38.54 1.30
CA ASN A 925 -5.64 39.38 0.10
C ASN A 925 -4.27 39.47 -0.63
N PRO A 926 -4.21 39.89 -1.91
CA PRO A 926 -2.95 39.91 -2.66
C PRO A 926 -1.82 40.75 -2.03
N GLY A 927 -2.16 41.84 -1.33
CA GLY A 927 -1.20 42.68 -0.61
C GLY A 927 -0.63 42.00 0.65
N HIS A 928 -1.47 41.23 1.36
CA HIS A 928 -1.04 40.40 2.49
C HIS A 928 -0.22 39.21 2.00
N LEU A 929 -0.64 38.54 0.93
CA LEU A 929 0.06 37.42 0.32
C LEU A 929 1.51 37.77 -0.07
N LYS A 930 1.72 38.94 -0.70
CA LYS A 930 3.06 39.46 -1.01
C LYS A 930 3.91 39.71 0.25
N GLN A 931 3.30 40.15 1.35
CA GLN A 931 3.99 40.38 2.62
C GLN A 931 4.31 39.05 3.33
N VAL A 932 3.38 38.11 3.37
CA VAL A 932 3.55 36.77 3.97
C VAL A 932 4.65 35.99 3.24
N ARG A 933 4.65 35.97 1.90
CA ARG A 933 5.75 35.36 1.11
C ARG A 933 7.12 35.99 1.45
N LYS A 934 7.20 37.32 1.58
CA LYS A 934 8.45 38.00 1.96
C LYS A 934 8.91 37.63 3.37
N LEU A 935 8.01 37.57 4.34
CA LEU A 935 8.34 37.21 5.73
C LEU A 935 8.78 35.74 5.82
N LEU A 936 8.04 34.81 5.20
CA LEU A 936 8.41 33.39 5.09
C LEU A 936 9.82 33.23 4.50
N ALA A 937 10.08 33.81 3.32
CA ALA A 937 11.40 33.73 2.69
C ALA A 937 12.51 34.37 3.54
N SER A 938 12.22 35.45 4.29
CA SER A 938 13.19 36.07 5.20
C SER A 938 13.52 35.14 6.38
N LEU A 939 12.50 34.54 7.00
CA LEU A 939 12.65 33.64 8.14
C LEU A 939 13.34 32.32 7.76
N ILE A 940 13.01 31.75 6.59
CA ILE A 940 13.69 30.58 6.00
C ILE A 940 15.19 30.87 5.83
N ASN A 941 15.55 31.99 5.17
CA ASN A 941 16.96 32.35 4.98
C ASN A 941 17.70 32.59 6.31
N GLU A 942 17.05 33.15 7.32
CA GLU A 942 17.63 33.34 8.65
C GLU A 942 17.89 32.00 9.37
N ILE A 943 16.90 31.10 9.39
CA ILE A 943 16.99 29.77 10.00
C ILE A 943 18.05 28.92 9.30
N PHE A 944 18.09 28.95 7.96
CA PHE A 944 19.13 28.32 7.17
C PHE A 944 20.52 28.84 7.57
N SER A 945 20.65 30.15 7.78
CA SER A 945 21.92 30.82 8.10
C SER A 945 22.41 30.67 9.55
N ASP A 946 21.57 30.37 10.56
CA ASP A 946 22.04 30.23 11.94
C ASP A 946 22.83 28.93 12.14
N SER A 947 24.16 29.01 12.09
CA SER A 947 25.09 27.91 12.34
C SER A 947 25.11 27.41 13.80
N ARG A 948 24.33 28.03 14.70
CA ARG A 948 24.22 27.68 16.13
C ARG A 948 22.81 27.21 16.52
N LEU A 949 21.95 26.95 15.54
CA LEU A 949 20.71 26.19 15.72
C LEU A 949 21.02 24.70 15.60
N ASN A 950 20.33 23.84 16.37
CA ASN A 950 20.45 22.38 16.21
C ASN A 950 20.04 21.98 14.77
N ALA A 951 20.79 21.07 14.14
CA ALA A 951 20.61 20.71 12.73
C ALA A 951 19.22 20.13 12.41
N GLU A 952 18.71 19.25 13.27
CA GLU A 952 17.37 18.65 13.10
C GLU A 952 16.26 19.68 13.36
N VAL A 953 16.43 20.54 14.38
CA VAL A 953 15.49 21.66 14.59
C VAL A 953 15.48 22.59 13.37
N LYS A 954 16.64 22.87 12.78
CA LYS A 954 16.73 23.64 11.53
C LYS A 954 15.99 22.95 10.39
N GLU A 955 16.27 21.67 10.15
CA GLU A 955 15.64 20.88 9.09
C GLU A 955 14.11 20.90 9.20
N ARG A 956 13.56 20.68 10.39
CA ARG A 956 12.11 20.73 10.65
C ARG A 956 11.53 22.14 10.54
N MET A 957 12.27 23.14 11.03
CA MET A 957 11.87 24.54 10.86
C MET A 957 11.80 24.95 9.39
N LEU A 958 12.75 24.51 8.57
CA LEU A 958 12.74 24.72 7.13
C LEU A 958 11.59 23.94 6.46
N TYR A 959 11.46 22.63 6.69
CA TYR A 959 10.43 21.78 6.07
C TYR A 959 9.00 22.36 6.20
N ASP A 960 8.57 22.71 7.43
CA ASP A 960 7.24 23.29 7.64
C ASP A 960 7.12 24.68 6.96
N LEU A 961 8.15 25.53 7.06
CA LEU A 961 8.09 26.90 6.53
C LEU A 961 8.20 26.96 5.00
N GLU A 962 8.94 26.05 4.38
CA GLU A 962 9.00 25.84 2.93
C GLU A 962 7.68 25.28 2.42
N GLY A 963 7.03 24.38 3.17
CA GLY A 963 5.64 23.97 2.92
C GLY A 963 4.64 25.14 2.99
N ALA A 964 4.78 26.03 3.98
CA ALA A 964 4.01 27.27 4.06
C ALA A 964 4.32 28.22 2.88
N LEU A 965 5.59 28.38 2.51
CA LEU A 965 5.97 29.17 1.34
C LEU A 965 5.32 28.60 0.08
N LYS A 966 5.43 27.29 -0.17
CA LYS A 966 4.80 26.56 -1.29
C LYS A 966 3.29 26.83 -1.38
N ILE A 967 2.56 26.77 -0.27
CA ILE A 967 1.12 27.13 -0.22
C ILE A 967 0.90 28.57 -0.69
N ALA A 968 1.70 29.52 -0.19
CA ALA A 968 1.61 30.93 -0.60
C ALA A 968 2.07 31.17 -2.06
N GLU A 969 2.96 30.36 -2.61
CA GLU A 969 3.40 30.45 -4.00
C GLU A 969 2.36 29.92 -4.98
N ILE A 970 1.78 28.74 -4.72
CA ILE A 970 0.67 28.20 -5.54
C ILE A 970 -0.53 29.15 -5.46
N THR A 971 -0.87 29.67 -4.27
CA THR A 971 -1.92 30.69 -4.12
C THR A 971 -1.64 31.93 -4.97
N ALA A 972 -0.37 32.37 -5.05
CA ALA A 972 0.02 33.54 -5.85
C ALA A 972 0.02 33.27 -7.36
N ALA A 973 0.35 32.04 -7.80
CA ALA A 973 0.26 31.63 -9.20
C ALA A 973 -1.20 31.56 -9.66
N LYS A 974 -2.08 30.97 -8.85
CA LYS A 974 -3.54 30.88 -9.11
C LYS A 974 -4.24 32.24 -9.03
N SER A 975 -3.78 33.15 -8.17
CA SER A 975 -4.31 34.53 -8.04
C SER A 975 -3.66 35.57 -8.99
N GLY A 976 -2.71 35.16 -9.83
CA GLY A 976 -1.93 36.07 -10.67
C GLY A 976 -2.72 36.65 -11.86
N LYS A 977 -2.09 37.53 -12.66
CA LYS A 977 -2.72 38.04 -13.90
C LYS A 977 -3.00 36.95 -14.96
N GLY A 978 -2.40 35.75 -14.84
CA GLY A 978 -2.78 34.56 -15.62
C GLY A 978 -4.07 33.87 -15.16
N GLY A 979 -4.63 34.25 -14.01
CA GLY A 979 -5.93 33.81 -13.50
C GLY A 979 -7.10 34.74 -13.84
N LYS A 980 -6.86 35.84 -14.58
CA LYS A 980 -7.93 36.68 -15.13
C LYS A 980 -8.57 36.01 -16.37
N TYR A 981 -9.39 34.98 -16.12
CA TYR A 981 -10.43 34.61 -17.07
C TYR A 981 -11.55 35.68 -17.03
N ALA A 982 -12.12 35.98 -18.18
CA ALA A 982 -12.81 37.25 -18.39
C ALA A 982 -14.21 37.36 -17.74
N ALA A 983 -14.45 38.52 -17.15
CA ALA A 983 -15.76 39.12 -16.89
C ALA A 983 -15.57 40.65 -16.93
N GLU A 984 -16.53 41.38 -17.50
CA GLU A 984 -16.35 42.74 -18.00
C GLU A 984 -16.84 43.85 -17.06
N SER A 985 -16.49 45.10 -17.40
CA SER A 985 -17.42 46.23 -17.39
C SER A 985 -16.79 47.44 -18.08
N ASP A 986 -17.58 48.16 -18.89
CA ASP A 986 -17.17 49.32 -19.68
C ASP A 986 -16.84 50.57 -18.84
N GLU A 987 -15.91 51.38 -19.34
CA GLU A 987 -16.18 52.79 -19.67
C GLU A 987 -15.60 53.02 -21.08
N GLY A 988 -16.39 53.60 -21.99
CA GLY A 988 -16.08 53.62 -23.43
C GLY A 988 -15.49 54.93 -23.92
N ASP A 989 -14.86 54.88 -25.09
CA ASP A 989 -14.69 56.04 -25.97
C ASP A 989 -14.64 55.59 -27.44
N GLU A 990 -15.17 56.38 -28.36
CA GLU A 990 -15.29 55.99 -29.77
C GLU A 990 -14.02 56.31 -30.56
N ASN A 991 -13.46 55.34 -31.28
CA ASN A 991 -12.97 55.53 -32.66
C ASN A 991 -12.66 54.20 -33.38
N GLY A 992 -12.81 54.19 -34.70
CA GLY A 992 -12.80 52.97 -35.52
C GLY A 992 -11.42 52.49 -35.97
N GLY A 993 -11.27 51.17 -36.13
CA GLY A 993 -10.11 50.53 -36.73
C GLY A 993 -10.38 49.07 -37.08
N THR A 994 -10.69 48.78 -38.33
CA THR A 994 -11.01 47.41 -38.79
C THR A 994 -9.77 46.55 -38.93
N ARG A 995 -9.72 45.42 -38.21
CA ARG A 995 -8.94 44.25 -38.62
C ARG A 995 -9.53 42.97 -38.04
N ALA A 996 -9.68 41.95 -38.88
CA ALA A 996 -9.95 40.58 -38.46
C ALA A 996 -8.67 39.77 -38.68
N ASP A 997 -8.27 39.00 -37.67
CA ASP A 997 -7.15 38.05 -37.71
C ASP A 997 -7.52 36.86 -36.80
N GLU A 998 -8.28 35.90 -37.34
CA GLU A 998 -8.40 34.54 -36.78
C GLU A 998 -7.35 33.61 -37.46
N GLU A 999 -7.19 32.39 -36.94
CA GLU A 999 -6.37 31.30 -37.53
C GLU A 999 -4.85 31.55 -37.76
N VAL A 1000 -4.03 31.39 -36.72
CA VAL A 1000 -2.66 30.85 -36.89
C VAL A 1000 -2.29 29.86 -35.77
N LEU A 1001 -2.46 28.56 -36.04
CA LEU A 1001 -1.67 27.48 -35.45
C LEU A 1001 -1.49 26.37 -36.49
N PHE A 1002 -0.28 25.81 -36.59
CA PHE A 1002 0.16 24.79 -37.57
C PHE A 1002 0.30 25.25 -39.04
N SER A 1003 1.41 25.90 -39.36
CA SER A 1003 2.03 25.80 -40.70
C SER A 1003 3.54 25.99 -40.59
N ASP A 1004 4.32 24.95 -40.92
CA ASP A 1004 5.78 25.02 -41.00
C ASP A 1004 6.27 23.97 -42.01
N GLU A 1005 6.32 24.35 -43.29
CA GLU A 1005 6.83 23.51 -44.39
C GLU A 1005 7.85 24.28 -45.23
N THR A 1006 9.12 23.90 -45.10
CA THR A 1006 10.19 24.31 -46.01
C THR A 1006 10.19 23.44 -47.26
N VAL A 1007 9.65 23.95 -48.38
CA VAL A 1007 9.75 23.27 -49.68
C VAL A 1007 11.05 23.64 -50.38
N LEU A 1008 11.96 22.67 -50.52
CA LEU A 1008 13.15 22.77 -51.36
C LEU A 1008 12.84 22.35 -52.80
N ASN A 1009 13.11 23.21 -53.78
CA ASN A 1009 13.44 22.82 -55.16
C ASN A 1009 14.04 24.01 -55.93
N GLY A 1010 15.17 23.81 -56.61
CA GLY A 1010 15.77 24.84 -57.47
C GLY A 1010 17.26 24.65 -57.78
N VAL A 1011 17.58 24.02 -58.91
CA VAL A 1011 18.94 23.86 -59.46
C VAL A 1011 18.85 23.73 -61.00
N PRO A 1012 19.69 24.37 -61.83
CA PRO A 1012 20.25 25.73 -61.73
C PRO A 1012 20.10 26.52 -63.08
N GLY A 1013 20.45 27.81 -63.10
CA GLY A 1013 20.89 28.46 -64.36
C GLY A 1013 20.66 29.96 -64.53
N GLY A 1014 21.63 30.65 -65.15
CA GLY A 1014 21.46 31.97 -65.80
C GLY A 1014 22.07 33.17 -65.08
N ASN A 1015 23.15 33.72 -65.62
CA ASN A 1015 23.71 35.02 -65.22
C ASN A 1015 22.89 36.20 -65.81
N SER A 1016 22.70 37.29 -65.04
CA SER A 1016 22.93 38.66 -65.56
C SER A 1016 23.00 39.76 -64.49
N ALA A 1017 24.22 40.31 -64.36
CA ALA A 1017 24.64 41.68 -64.02
C ALA A 1017 23.71 42.74 -63.35
N SER A 1018 24.29 43.38 -62.32
CA SER A 1018 24.37 44.84 -62.04
C SER A 1018 23.12 45.71 -61.80
N GLY A 1019 23.16 46.47 -60.69
CA GLY A 1019 22.35 47.67 -60.40
C GLY A 1019 22.66 48.21 -59.00
N GLU A 1020 22.94 49.50 -58.84
CA GLU A 1020 23.43 50.12 -57.59
C GLU A 1020 22.41 51.09 -56.96
N THR A 1021 22.48 51.25 -55.62
CA THR A 1021 21.97 52.38 -54.80
C THR A 1021 20.46 52.68 -54.77
N GLU A 1022 19.89 53.26 -53.70
CA GLU A 1022 20.46 53.68 -52.39
C GLU A 1022 19.97 52.80 -51.22
#